data_AF-A0A9P8UCN8-F1
#
_entry.id   AF-A0A9P8UCN8-F1
#
_cell.length_a   1.000
_cell.length_b   1.000
_cell.length_c   1.000
_cell.angle_alpha   90.00
_cell.angle_beta   90.00
_cell.angle_gamma   90.00
#
_symmetry.space_group_name_H-M   'P 1'
#
loop_
_entity.id
_entity.type
_entity.pdbx_description
1 polymer ?
#
loop_
_entity_poly.entity_id
_entity_poly.type
_entity_poly.pdbx_seq_one_letter_code
_entity_poly.pdbx_strand_id
1 'polypeptide(L)'
;MAPRDSLYLHKETRLNLEPSSPALVVDLKLGTQNARPAKRAKSSDEDGGLFRTRNCATSSSVYHRRHHAEPRSFLWRILDANTLLSIRCIDVCKTKKAPDANLVLNLRFSSSIRPSCVALSDPRDHDALSVFVVDQSNQLHTITLKPEHFRKRSTAEISDACRTQPIQALGFKVAHRLVAADDNLLVVTTHDGGIVRLDRNKIHDASHQTWKETQYGSKGWGQSFRGFLKGSHSVRHNNTDMDLNAAASVATTDLGQHDASFLLTVCLDHRLRVWNLQTGQILNTQDILEAERNPQEIGKWTIDPSQTNLVKVVGATEGKRLCVTYSPIGAGEFKFWKLEADANEGGMTIDSFFKGSQLVPPPPPGTDAWTLVDFTVAQDGPTGTQLWVLWKNNMTYRAQHVSFAPEEVDEAWRDRWTGVYYDNSNPTPQTSNACDPTDPTEKWLELILYPGRFTNATLETALTIYEQGLGLAKDSAARTSKGLAEAICSVIGATSSLERSSSASGSMDYEGFRSASELQWRRFYRLLIELDKQRGEALSLSYEPTSGLSWVVCADSLSSIRECSQLEQICHNPAVRHEGLEDSTLLISTALNFVDVFSDSMLQICNAVLRSELLEDSAKTDDERIQYFSDKAAFWRQTSDEDCAQVTDALGQNFALVTMELYQKTTDLMKATEDSQREHRYPLTDFGRKLAVKAIQELVEFQWNVCFSQLILLVHMEFEFDSPEDALHNRLDIGTVYRYLITCLRRLELIRWLVKTQLPVPIHNADKSEPASPAITKRQTEETQTITAFEGLAGYLLGTAEVDDLPAAITGIASNLLAENSDTSLLPQYFQCAFLVQNRPDLAAELSPFSEQDPFSTYVQGRVYLSLKDFANAAMYFRKAAFGLSRPVKNPDRHSSGLLNDVEWRLFYAGMPQYYAHIVSLFEKQRAHSYVVEFAGIALQFINHTTKDAAAIRTEMQSRLFSGAVSISDFRLAHTTLVAMMDHALQRSLLRTLIEKMCDGLHNSELVELPFPNLENAVDDILAQRCRDTVDVMTDKPWHQILYSWRIKRNDYRGAAAILLDRIHKLRSRADADDVVGEDVLDTVITRQYLMLINTLSCVDEKQAWITTEASSDGETNGASRSFGGPGKRKVVTLADIRRQYQDELDRISAISGDQWPLVPADGEEMDLEA
;
A
#
# COMPACT_ATOMS: atom_id res chain seq x y z
N MET A 1 -19.22 -8.49 46.66
CA MET A 1 -19.86 -7.87 45.49
C MET A 1 -19.50 -8.72 44.29
N ALA A 2 -20.48 -9.17 43.50
CA ALA A 2 -20.19 -9.80 42.22
C ALA A 2 -19.38 -8.82 41.35
N PRO A 3 -18.39 -9.26 40.57
CA PRO A 3 -17.68 -8.37 39.66
C PRO A 3 -18.70 -7.74 38.71
N ARG A 4 -18.82 -6.41 38.73
CA ARG A 4 -19.57 -5.69 37.70
C ARG A 4 -18.81 -5.83 36.40
N ASP A 5 -19.50 -6.14 35.32
CA ASP A 5 -18.92 -6.11 33.98
C ASP A 5 -18.40 -4.70 33.68
N SER A 6 -17.27 -4.61 32.99
CA SER A 6 -16.66 -3.31 32.66
C SER A 6 -17.45 -2.60 31.58
N LEU A 7 -17.79 -1.33 31.82
CA LEU A 7 -18.34 -0.45 30.79
C LEU A 7 -17.23 -0.01 29.83
N TYR A 8 -17.39 -0.27 28.54
CA TYR A 8 -16.46 0.09 27.48
C TYR A 8 -16.95 1.30 26.67
N LEU A 9 -16.36 2.46 26.93
CA LEU A 9 -16.61 3.69 26.15
C LEU A 9 -15.53 3.98 25.11
N HIS A 10 -14.35 3.40 25.31
CA HIS A 10 -13.19 3.61 24.45
C HIS A 10 -12.72 2.28 23.88
N LYS A 11 -12.11 2.34 22.70
CA LYS A 11 -11.49 1.20 22.04
C LYS A 11 -10.06 1.51 21.67
N GLU A 12 -9.23 0.48 21.78
CA GLU A 12 -7.83 0.54 21.42
C GLU A 12 -7.63 0.13 19.96
N THR A 13 -6.91 0.95 19.20
CA THR A 13 -6.52 0.67 17.81
C THR A 13 -5.00 0.50 17.75
N ARG A 14 -4.53 -0.74 17.55
CA ARG A 14 -3.11 -1.13 17.61
C ARG A 14 -2.42 -0.94 16.25
N LEU A 15 -1.39 -0.09 16.22
CA LEU A 15 -0.60 0.19 15.03
C LEU A 15 0.80 -0.45 15.10
N ASN A 16 1.20 -1.11 14.01
CA ASN A 16 2.56 -1.63 13.86
C ASN A 16 3.55 -0.50 13.55
N LEU A 17 4.74 -0.58 14.13
CA LEU A 17 5.78 0.45 13.98
C LEU A 17 6.72 0.21 12.79
N GLU A 18 6.48 -0.83 12.00
CA GLU A 18 7.29 -1.16 10.83
C GLU A 18 7.26 -0.03 9.78
N PRO A 19 8.43 0.42 9.27
CA PRO A 19 8.46 1.42 8.22
C PRO A 19 7.97 0.81 6.90
N SER A 20 7.15 1.54 6.16
CA SER A 20 6.61 1.08 4.86
C SER A 20 7.69 0.91 3.77
N SER A 21 8.89 1.42 4.00
CA SER A 21 10.06 1.19 3.17
C SER A 21 11.32 1.32 4.03
N PRO A 22 12.36 0.49 3.82
CA PRO A 22 13.66 0.68 4.47
C PRO A 22 14.28 2.04 4.13
N ALA A 23 13.85 2.63 3.03
CA ALA A 23 14.29 3.93 2.57
C ALA A 23 13.87 5.07 3.54
N LEU A 24 12.80 4.89 4.32
CA LEU A 24 12.38 5.87 5.32
C LEU A 24 13.22 5.80 6.62
N VAL A 25 14.19 4.89 6.72
CA VAL A 25 15.03 4.70 7.90
C VAL A 25 16.40 5.31 7.67
N VAL A 26 16.84 6.15 8.61
CA VAL A 26 18.16 6.79 8.59
C VAL A 26 18.99 6.24 9.75
N ASP A 27 19.96 5.40 9.44
CA ASP A 27 20.90 4.82 10.41
C ASP A 27 22.13 5.73 10.60
N LEU A 28 22.34 6.17 11.85
CA LEU A 28 23.45 7.04 12.26
C LEU A 28 24.28 6.33 13.33
N LYS A 29 25.62 6.41 13.21
CA LYS A 29 26.54 5.90 14.24
C LYS A 29 27.16 7.07 14.99
N LEU A 30 26.96 7.12 16.30
CA LEU A 30 27.47 8.18 17.17
C LEU A 30 28.78 7.71 17.82
N GLY A 31 29.91 8.35 17.48
CA GLY A 31 31.22 8.06 18.06
C GLY A 31 32.40 8.62 17.27
N THR A 32 33.53 8.83 17.96
CA THR A 32 34.79 9.26 17.35
C THR A 32 35.36 8.18 16.43
N GLN A 33 35.98 8.58 15.32
CA GLN A 33 36.53 7.74 14.24
C GLN A 33 37.60 6.70 14.65
N ASN A 34 37.83 6.44 15.94
CA ASN A 34 38.92 5.59 16.45
C ASN A 34 38.50 4.36 17.28
N ALA A 35 37.20 4.05 17.41
CA ALA A 35 36.80 2.79 18.03
C ALA A 35 36.85 1.65 17.01
N ARG A 36 37.82 0.73 17.17
CA ARG A 36 37.85 -0.55 16.41
C ARG A 36 36.49 -1.25 16.57
N PRO A 37 35.93 -1.85 15.50
CA PRO A 37 34.67 -2.56 15.61
C PRO A 37 34.83 -3.69 16.62
N ALA A 38 34.09 -3.60 17.73
CA ALA A 38 33.95 -4.72 18.65
C ALA A 38 33.38 -5.90 17.84
N LYS A 39 34.11 -7.02 17.84
CA LYS A 39 33.63 -8.26 17.23
C LYS A 39 32.24 -8.55 17.81
N ARG A 40 31.24 -8.62 16.93
CA ARG A 40 29.90 -9.13 17.21
C ARG A 40 30.08 -10.40 18.06
N ALA A 41 29.70 -10.34 19.34
CA ALA A 41 29.63 -11.54 20.15
C ALA A 41 28.54 -12.40 19.49
N LYS A 42 28.94 -13.48 18.81
CA LYS A 42 28.04 -14.57 18.50
C LYS A 42 27.75 -15.25 19.83
N SER A 43 26.79 -14.76 20.60
CA SER A 43 26.16 -15.61 21.61
C SER A 43 25.29 -16.61 20.85
N SER A 44 25.49 -17.88 21.17
CA SER A 44 24.69 -19.00 20.71
C SER A 44 23.37 -19.09 21.50
N ASP A 45 22.71 -17.95 21.69
CA ASP A 45 21.44 -17.89 22.41
C ASP A 45 20.31 -18.16 21.41
N GLU A 46 19.37 -18.99 21.84
CA GLU A 46 18.16 -19.40 21.12
C GLU A 46 17.55 -18.21 20.34
N ASP A 47 17.27 -18.39 19.04
CA ASP A 47 16.84 -17.32 18.13
C ASP A 47 15.62 -16.51 18.62
N GLY A 48 14.81 -17.06 19.52
CA GLY A 48 13.72 -16.33 20.21
C GLY A 48 14.22 -15.16 21.07
N GLY A 49 15.38 -15.29 21.73
CA GLY A 49 16.04 -14.19 22.46
C GLY A 49 16.62 -13.14 21.53
N LEU A 50 17.12 -13.56 20.35
CA LEU A 50 17.63 -12.64 19.31
C LEU A 50 16.51 -11.79 18.68
N PHE A 51 15.31 -12.35 18.54
CA PHE A 51 14.15 -11.59 18.07
C PHE A 51 13.79 -10.45 19.04
N ARG A 52 13.60 -10.80 20.33
CA ARG A 52 13.22 -9.82 21.35
C ARG A 52 14.26 -8.72 21.49
N THR A 53 15.55 -9.06 21.47
CA THR A 53 16.63 -8.08 21.63
C THR A 53 16.75 -7.10 20.45
N ARG A 54 16.38 -7.53 19.23
CA ARG A 54 16.48 -6.73 18.01
C ARG A 54 15.23 -5.89 17.73
N ASN A 55 14.05 -6.48 17.90
CA ASN A 55 12.79 -5.87 17.45
C ASN A 55 11.91 -5.34 18.59
N CYS A 56 12.01 -5.89 19.81
CA CYS A 56 11.23 -5.42 20.95
C CYS A 56 12.02 -4.38 21.75
N ALA A 57 11.40 -3.24 22.03
CA ALA A 57 12.01 -2.20 22.83
C ALA A 57 12.10 -2.61 24.29
N THR A 58 13.24 -2.32 24.93
CA THR A 58 13.42 -2.49 26.39
C THR A 58 12.80 -1.33 27.17
N SER A 59 12.79 -0.14 26.56
CA SER A 59 12.14 1.06 27.07
C SER A 59 11.68 1.91 25.89
N SER A 60 10.48 2.44 26.01
CA SER A 60 9.89 3.33 25.02
C SER A 60 8.91 4.27 25.72
N SER A 61 8.78 5.48 25.19
CA SER A 61 7.77 6.45 25.58
C SER A 61 7.55 7.44 24.45
N VAL A 62 6.46 8.19 24.54
CA VAL A 62 6.19 9.35 23.69
C VAL A 62 6.58 10.63 24.43
N TYR A 63 7.11 11.60 23.69
CA TYR A 63 7.37 12.97 24.16
C TYR A 63 6.56 13.96 23.33
N HIS A 64 5.86 14.87 24.01
CA HIS A 64 5.05 15.92 23.39
C HIS A 64 5.70 17.30 23.61
N ARG A 65 5.97 18.02 22.53
CA ARG A 65 6.50 19.39 22.55
C ARG A 65 5.46 20.38 23.03
N ARG A 66 5.91 21.50 23.62
CA ARG A 66 5.06 22.53 24.22
C ARG A 66 5.11 23.87 23.50
N HIS A 67 6.23 24.18 22.85
CA HIS A 67 6.54 25.53 22.39
C HIS A 67 6.40 25.71 20.88
N HIS A 68 6.71 24.69 20.08
CA HIS A 68 6.70 24.78 18.62
C HIS A 68 5.62 23.92 17.98
N ALA A 69 5.27 24.25 16.74
CA ALA A 69 4.04 23.79 16.11
C ALA A 69 4.12 22.39 15.48
N GLU A 70 5.08 22.06 14.63
CA GLU A 70 5.14 20.76 13.93
C GLU A 70 6.60 20.41 13.57
N PRO A 71 7.09 19.18 13.83
CA PRO A 71 6.42 18.07 14.50
C PRO A 71 6.30 18.26 16.03
N ARG A 72 5.21 17.75 16.64
CA ARG A 72 4.91 17.91 18.08
C ARG A 72 5.25 16.68 18.90
N SER A 73 4.89 15.51 18.38
CA SER A 73 4.86 14.26 19.13
C SER A 73 5.90 13.28 18.58
N PHE A 74 6.79 12.83 19.46
CA PHE A 74 7.92 11.97 19.12
C PHE A 74 7.89 10.68 19.92
N LEU A 75 7.86 9.55 19.22
CA LEU A 75 8.07 8.24 19.82
C LEU A 75 9.56 7.94 19.84
N TRP A 76 10.09 7.59 21.01
CA TRP A 76 11.46 7.09 21.15
C TRP A 76 11.47 5.65 21.68
N ARG A 77 12.42 4.84 21.20
CA ARG A 77 12.55 3.42 21.51
C ARG A 77 14.01 3.04 21.71
N ILE A 78 14.29 2.23 22.72
CA ILE A 78 15.62 1.65 22.96
C ILE A 78 15.61 0.20 22.47
N LEU A 79 16.48 -0.12 21.52
CA LEU A 79 16.59 -1.40 20.81
C LEU A 79 18.04 -1.93 20.83
N ASP A 80 18.25 -3.11 20.22
CA ASP A 80 19.56 -3.76 20.04
C ASP A 80 20.36 -3.83 21.36
N ALA A 81 19.80 -4.49 22.37
CA ALA A 81 20.43 -4.64 23.69
C ALA A 81 20.88 -3.30 24.32
N ASN A 82 20.03 -2.28 24.24
CA ASN A 82 20.25 -0.93 24.73
C ASN A 82 21.33 -0.12 23.99
N THR A 83 21.67 -0.45 22.74
CA THR A 83 22.68 0.30 21.98
C THR A 83 22.11 1.20 20.89
N LEU A 84 20.83 1.02 20.53
CA LEU A 84 20.15 1.79 19.49
C LEU A 84 19.02 2.62 20.10
N LEU A 85 19.01 3.93 19.85
CA LEU A 85 17.87 4.82 20.12
C LEU A 85 17.18 5.15 18.79
N SER A 86 15.96 4.67 18.61
CA SER A 86 15.13 4.99 17.45
C SER A 86 14.14 6.10 17.80
N ILE A 87 14.05 7.15 16.97
CA ILE A 87 13.16 8.29 17.15
C ILE A 87 12.35 8.51 15.87
N ARG A 88 11.03 8.70 16.01
CA ARG A 88 10.13 9.02 14.90
C ARG A 88 9.02 9.98 15.32
N CYS A 89 8.53 10.76 14.37
CA CYS A 89 7.34 11.60 14.56
C CYS A 89 6.06 10.73 14.51
N ILE A 90 5.08 11.06 15.35
CA ILE A 90 3.79 10.35 15.44
C ILE A 90 2.58 11.30 15.38
N ASP A 91 2.77 12.54 14.92
CA ASP A 91 1.68 13.49 14.73
C ASP A 91 0.62 12.90 13.80
N VAL A 92 -0.65 12.97 14.18
CA VAL A 92 -1.77 12.41 13.39
C VAL A 92 -2.22 13.38 12.30
N CYS A 93 -2.32 14.67 12.65
CA CYS A 93 -2.79 15.73 11.77
C CYS A 93 -1.65 16.72 11.47
N LYS A 94 -1.76 17.40 10.32
CA LYS A 94 -0.87 18.50 9.94
C LYS A 94 -1.63 19.66 9.33
N THR A 95 -1.00 20.81 9.27
CA THR A 95 -1.47 21.94 8.46
C THR A 95 -1.33 21.64 6.96
N LYS A 96 -2.28 22.12 6.12
CA LYS A 96 -2.31 21.84 4.66
C LYS A 96 -1.00 22.17 3.91
N LYS A 97 -0.19 23.10 4.41
CA LYS A 97 1.06 23.54 3.77
C LYS A 97 2.31 22.82 4.29
N ALA A 98 2.21 22.09 5.40
CA ALA A 98 3.38 21.48 6.02
C ALA A 98 3.78 20.16 5.33
N PRO A 99 5.08 19.97 5.08
CA PRO A 99 5.59 18.70 4.56
C PRO A 99 5.58 17.61 5.65
N ASP A 100 5.32 16.37 5.23
CA ASP A 100 5.30 15.20 6.10
C ASP A 100 6.70 14.88 6.65
N ALA A 101 6.78 14.56 7.94
CA ALA A 101 8.00 14.16 8.66
C ALA A 101 8.03 12.63 8.87
N ASN A 102 8.29 11.89 7.79
CA ASN A 102 8.11 10.44 7.75
C ASN A 102 9.39 9.63 8.07
N LEU A 103 10.54 10.28 8.25
CA LEU A 103 11.80 9.58 8.48
C LEU A 103 11.92 9.06 9.92
N VAL A 104 12.47 7.86 10.06
CA VAL A 104 12.82 7.24 11.33
C VAL A 104 14.32 7.38 11.54
N LEU A 105 14.75 8.00 12.63
CA LEU A 105 16.15 8.22 12.96
C LEU A 105 16.65 7.16 13.92
N ASN A 106 17.65 6.39 13.51
CA ASN A 106 18.26 5.32 14.28
C ASN A 106 19.66 5.72 14.74
N LEU A 107 19.79 6.05 16.02
CA LEU A 107 21.03 6.54 16.64
C LEU A 107 21.75 5.39 17.36
N ARG A 108 22.85 4.89 16.80
CA ARG A 108 23.64 3.81 17.38
C ARG A 108 24.77 4.34 18.26
N PHE A 109 24.80 3.92 19.52
CA PHE A 109 25.82 4.26 20.51
C PHE A 109 26.90 3.19 20.58
N SER A 110 28.12 3.61 20.91
CA SER A 110 29.27 2.70 21.10
C SER A 110 29.21 1.89 22.40
N SER A 111 28.59 2.46 23.44
CA SER A 111 28.31 1.77 24.70
C SER A 111 26.81 1.79 24.98
N SER A 112 26.30 0.77 25.68
CA SER A 112 24.86 0.65 25.93
C SER A 112 24.35 1.79 26.82
N ILE A 113 23.18 2.28 26.47
CA ILE A 113 22.41 3.30 27.18
C ILE A 113 22.03 2.76 28.56
N ARG A 114 22.20 3.58 29.60
CA ARG A 114 21.72 3.21 30.95
C ARG A 114 20.18 3.23 30.98
N PRO A 115 19.53 2.25 31.63
CA PRO A 115 18.08 2.27 31.80
C PRO A 115 17.60 3.59 32.43
N SER A 116 16.45 4.10 31.97
CA SER A 116 15.86 5.36 32.45
C SER A 116 16.75 6.61 32.37
N CYS A 117 17.77 6.60 31.51
CA CYS A 117 18.72 7.69 31.32
C CYS A 117 18.63 8.34 29.93
N VAL A 118 17.40 8.46 29.40
CA VAL A 118 17.06 9.20 28.18
C VAL A 118 16.10 10.32 28.55
N ALA A 119 16.42 11.55 28.16
CA ALA A 119 15.57 12.72 28.39
C ALA A 119 15.47 13.56 27.13
N LEU A 120 14.28 14.09 26.87
CA LEU A 120 14.00 14.96 25.73
C LEU A 120 13.54 16.33 26.26
N SER A 121 13.92 17.40 25.57
CA SER A 121 13.46 18.75 25.87
C SER A 121 13.13 19.53 24.61
N ASP A 122 12.21 20.49 24.75
CA ASP A 122 11.77 21.41 23.71
C ASP A 122 12.34 22.81 24.00
N PRO A 123 13.37 23.28 23.28
CA PRO A 123 13.96 24.60 23.49
C PRO A 123 12.99 25.71 23.07
N ARG A 124 12.82 26.75 23.90
CA ARG A 124 11.98 27.91 23.55
C ARG A 124 12.58 28.78 22.44
N ASP A 125 13.90 28.87 22.40
CA ASP A 125 14.64 29.81 21.55
C ASP A 125 14.76 29.34 20.08
N HIS A 126 14.74 28.03 19.84
CA HIS A 126 14.95 27.42 18.52
C HIS A 126 14.01 26.25 18.28
N ASP A 127 13.50 26.12 17.05
CA ASP A 127 12.68 24.99 16.64
C ASP A 127 13.55 23.74 16.42
N ALA A 128 13.83 23.04 17.51
CA ALA A 128 14.58 21.79 17.53
C ALA A 128 14.09 20.88 18.67
N LEU A 129 14.45 19.61 18.61
CA LEU A 129 14.30 18.64 19.69
C LEU A 129 15.69 18.33 20.25
N SER A 130 15.90 18.62 21.53
CA SER A 130 17.13 18.26 22.22
C SER A 130 16.97 16.89 22.89
N VAL A 131 17.88 15.97 22.59
CA VAL A 131 17.91 14.61 23.11
C VAL A 131 19.16 14.42 23.94
N PHE A 132 18.99 13.98 25.18
CA PHE A 132 20.06 13.74 26.14
C PHE A 132 20.09 12.28 26.56
N VAL A 133 21.27 11.67 26.49
CA VAL A 133 21.46 10.24 26.80
C VAL A 133 22.69 10.05 27.66
N VAL A 134 22.57 9.30 28.77
CA VAL A 134 23.72 8.86 29.57
C VAL A 134 23.99 7.38 29.32
N ASP A 135 25.21 7.07 28.90
CA ASP A 135 25.64 5.71 28.62
C ASP A 135 26.30 5.03 29.83
N GLN A 136 26.56 3.72 29.73
CA GLN A 136 27.23 2.96 30.80
C GLN A 136 28.67 3.42 31.06
N SER A 137 29.28 4.14 30.12
CA SER A 137 30.61 4.77 30.25
C SER A 137 30.56 6.14 30.92
N ASN A 138 29.39 6.53 31.48
CA ASN A 138 29.13 7.80 32.14
C ASN A 138 29.35 9.03 31.24
N GLN A 139 29.17 8.87 29.93
CA GLN A 139 29.18 9.97 28.97
C GLN A 139 27.76 10.51 28.78
N LEU A 140 27.62 11.83 28.79
CA LEU A 140 26.44 12.55 28.34
C LEU A 140 26.55 12.83 26.85
N HIS A 141 25.61 12.30 26.07
CA HIS A 141 25.41 12.63 24.66
C HIS A 141 24.30 13.67 24.56
N THR A 142 24.58 14.79 23.91
CA THR A 142 23.64 15.88 23.62
C THR A 142 23.44 15.97 22.11
N ILE A 143 22.20 15.78 21.63
CA ILE A 143 21.88 15.71 20.21
C ILE A 143 20.76 16.71 19.93
N THR A 144 20.97 17.62 18.98
CA THR A 144 19.95 18.60 18.58
C THR A 144 19.38 18.24 17.21
N LEU A 145 18.10 17.90 17.16
CA LEU A 145 17.40 17.45 15.96
C LEU A 145 16.44 18.54 15.46
N LYS A 146 16.62 19.02 14.23
CA LYS A 146 15.70 19.97 13.60
C LYS A 146 14.55 19.24 12.90
N PRO A 147 13.38 19.87 12.70
CA PRO A 147 12.27 19.30 11.93
C PRO A 147 12.67 18.76 10.54
N GLU A 148 13.60 19.45 9.85
CA GLU A 148 14.08 19.04 8.52
C GLU A 148 14.79 17.67 8.53
N HIS A 149 15.40 17.27 9.65
CA HIS A 149 16.06 15.96 9.78
C HIS A 149 15.05 14.79 9.71
N PHE A 150 13.78 15.03 10.02
CA PHE A 150 12.71 14.04 9.92
C PHE A 150 12.01 14.06 8.55
N ARG A 151 12.37 15.01 7.67
CA ARG A 151 11.77 15.22 6.35
C ARG A 151 12.73 14.84 5.21
N LYS A 152 14.02 15.17 5.37
CA LYS A 152 15.07 14.98 4.35
C LYS A 152 16.17 14.05 4.85
N ARG A 153 16.71 13.23 3.94
CA ARG A 153 17.81 12.30 4.24
C ARG A 153 19.17 13.01 4.23
N SER A 154 19.43 13.89 5.20
CA SER A 154 20.77 14.49 5.38
C SER A 154 21.48 13.90 6.61
N THR A 155 22.41 12.96 6.41
CA THR A 155 23.10 12.27 7.52
C THR A 155 24.29 13.04 8.09
N ALA A 156 24.94 13.89 7.28
CA ALA A 156 26.16 14.60 7.67
C ALA A 156 25.89 15.63 8.79
N GLU A 157 24.83 16.43 8.64
CA GLU A 157 24.48 17.49 9.59
C GLU A 157 24.10 16.95 10.98
N ILE A 158 23.53 15.74 11.05
CA ILE A 158 23.06 15.13 12.31
C ILE A 158 24.23 14.57 13.12
N SER A 159 25.23 13.97 12.46
CA SER A 159 26.43 13.48 13.13
C SER A 159 27.23 14.63 13.76
N ASP A 160 27.29 15.77 13.08
CA ASP A 160 27.97 16.98 13.58
C ASP A 160 27.19 17.67 14.72
N ALA A 161 25.87 17.41 14.81
CA ALA A 161 25.00 17.93 15.87
C ALA A 161 25.09 17.15 17.19
N CYS A 162 25.80 16.02 17.23
CA CYS A 162 26.00 15.22 18.45
C CYS A 162 27.26 15.66 19.21
N ARG A 163 27.09 16.01 20.48
CA ARG A 163 28.19 16.36 21.39
C ARG A 163 28.26 15.37 22.53
N THR A 164 29.47 14.94 22.88
CA THR A 164 29.70 13.98 23.97
C THR A 164 30.58 14.62 25.04
N GLN A 165 30.17 14.54 26.31
CA GLN A 165 30.92 15.04 27.46
C GLN A 165 30.89 14.02 28.62
N PRO A 166 32.03 13.70 29.27
CA PRO A 166 32.03 12.85 30.46
C PRO A 166 31.42 13.58 31.66
N ILE A 167 30.58 12.89 32.43
CA ILE A 167 30.06 13.41 33.71
C ILE A 167 31.03 13.00 34.82
N GLN A 168 31.84 13.94 35.31
CA GLN A 168 32.89 13.67 36.28
C GLN A 168 32.31 13.22 37.64
N ALA A 169 31.15 13.76 38.01
CA ALA A 169 30.42 13.41 39.23
C ALA A 169 30.06 11.92 39.33
N LEU A 170 29.95 11.22 38.20
CA LEU A 170 29.59 9.80 38.14
C LEU A 170 30.82 8.87 38.20
N GLY A 171 32.03 9.39 38.41
CA GLY A 171 33.23 8.56 38.52
C GLY A 171 33.15 7.51 39.65
N PHE A 172 32.51 7.87 40.77
CA PHE A 172 32.29 6.98 41.93
C PHE A 172 30.81 6.72 42.22
N LYS A 173 29.89 7.36 41.48
CA LYS A 173 28.46 7.24 41.66
C LYS A 173 27.81 6.62 40.43
N VAL A 174 26.87 5.71 40.64
CA VAL A 174 26.05 5.18 39.55
C VAL A 174 24.84 6.07 39.33
N ALA A 175 24.66 6.53 38.09
CA ALA A 175 23.46 7.22 37.64
C ALA A 175 22.28 6.25 37.58
N HIS A 176 21.14 6.69 38.11
CA HIS A 176 19.91 5.92 38.15
C HIS A 176 18.85 6.47 37.18
N ARG A 177 18.63 7.80 37.15
CA ARG A 177 17.67 8.45 36.23
C ARG A 177 18.19 9.77 35.70
N LEU A 178 17.81 10.11 34.47
CA LEU A 178 18.04 11.41 33.85
C LEU A 178 16.70 12.11 33.61
N VAL A 179 16.59 13.38 34.01
CA VAL A 179 15.43 14.23 33.70
C VAL A 179 15.89 15.58 33.21
N ALA A 180 15.26 16.09 32.15
CA ALA A 180 15.44 17.45 31.69
C ALA A 180 14.40 18.37 32.35
N ALA A 181 14.86 19.37 33.11
CA ALA A 181 13.98 20.42 33.63
C ALA A 181 13.79 21.51 32.57
N ASP A 182 14.85 21.85 31.85
CA ASP A 182 14.88 22.74 30.69
C ASP A 182 16.01 22.27 29.74
N ASP A 183 16.07 22.82 28.52
CA ASP A 183 17.13 22.55 27.54
C ASP A 183 18.55 22.89 28.06
N ASN A 184 18.64 23.74 29.08
CA ASN A 184 19.89 24.14 29.71
C ASN A 184 20.08 23.59 31.14
N LEU A 185 19.13 22.80 31.65
CA LEU A 185 19.16 22.29 33.03
C LEU A 185 18.76 20.81 33.05
N LEU A 186 19.75 19.94 33.26
CA LEU A 186 19.54 18.50 33.42
C LEU A 186 19.82 18.08 34.85
N VAL A 187 19.11 17.04 35.28
CA VAL A 187 19.30 16.44 36.61
C VAL A 187 19.49 14.94 36.47
N VAL A 188 20.57 14.43 37.06
CA VAL A 188 20.85 13.00 37.16
C VAL A 188 20.70 12.57 38.61
N THR A 189 19.80 11.64 38.89
CA THR A 189 19.71 11.03 40.23
C THR A 189 20.70 9.87 40.36
N THR A 190 21.24 9.67 41.56
CA THR A 190 22.28 8.65 41.81
C THR A 190 21.78 7.58 42.78
N HIS A 191 22.41 6.39 42.73
CA HIS A 191 22.08 5.24 43.60
C HIS A 191 22.16 5.52 45.11
N ASP A 192 22.90 6.56 45.53
CA ASP A 192 23.04 6.99 46.93
C ASP A 192 21.96 8.00 47.38
N GLY A 193 20.97 8.29 46.53
CA GLY A 193 19.92 9.28 46.80
C GLY A 193 20.37 10.73 46.66
N GLY A 194 21.51 10.98 46.03
CA GLY A 194 21.93 12.32 45.61
C GLY A 194 21.36 12.72 44.25
N ILE A 195 21.56 14.00 43.91
CA ILE A 195 21.29 14.54 42.57
C ILE A 195 22.54 15.25 42.04
N VAL A 196 22.80 15.11 40.75
CA VAL A 196 23.81 15.85 40.00
C VAL A 196 23.07 16.77 39.05
N ARG A 197 23.18 18.08 39.27
CA ARG A 197 22.62 19.12 38.42
C ARG A 197 23.66 19.53 37.38
N LEU A 198 23.25 19.55 36.12
CA LEU A 198 24.06 19.95 34.97
C LEU A 198 23.46 21.23 34.39
N ASP A 199 24.21 22.33 34.46
CA ASP A 199 23.81 23.64 33.93
C ASP A 199 24.59 23.98 32.65
N ARG A 200 23.88 24.48 31.63
CA ARG A 200 24.48 25.00 30.39
C ARG A 200 24.36 26.52 30.33
N ASN A 201 25.49 27.23 30.23
CA ASN A 201 25.51 28.69 30.13
C ASN A 201 25.14 29.18 28.72
N LYS A 202 24.23 30.15 28.61
CA LYS A 202 23.81 30.78 27.33
C LYS A 202 24.86 31.73 26.70
N ILE A 203 25.94 32.08 27.42
CA ILE A 203 26.81 33.23 27.09
C ILE A 203 28.03 32.86 26.21
N HIS A 204 28.36 31.57 26.04
CA HIS A 204 29.54 31.15 25.27
C HIS A 204 29.23 30.72 23.83
N ASP A 205 30.11 31.12 22.91
CA ASP A 205 30.12 30.75 21.48
C ASP A 205 29.78 29.27 21.27
N ALA A 206 29.00 29.03 20.22
CA ALA A 206 28.43 27.71 19.87
C ALA A 206 29.46 26.57 19.74
N SER A 207 30.77 26.85 19.68
CA SER A 207 31.85 25.85 19.55
C SER A 207 32.33 25.24 20.89
N HIS A 208 32.04 25.85 22.05
CA HIS A 208 32.53 25.36 23.36
C HIS A 208 31.47 25.43 24.47
N GLN A 209 30.27 24.90 24.22
CA GLN A 209 29.25 24.73 25.27
C GLN A 209 29.60 23.51 26.13
N THR A 210 30.00 23.75 27.38
CA THR A 210 30.30 22.71 28.36
C THR A 210 29.26 22.73 29.48
N TRP A 211 28.88 21.54 29.96
CA TRP A 211 27.98 21.38 31.11
C TRP A 211 28.74 21.61 32.42
N LYS A 212 28.22 22.49 33.28
CA LYS A 212 28.71 22.71 34.64
C LYS A 212 28.01 21.76 35.60
N GLU A 213 28.78 20.98 36.34
CA GLU A 213 28.26 19.99 37.28
C GLU A 213 28.17 20.55 38.71
N THR A 214 27.03 20.37 39.37
CA THR A 214 26.84 20.65 40.80
C THR A 214 26.20 19.43 41.47
N GLN A 215 26.70 19.05 42.65
CA GLN A 215 26.24 17.85 43.35
C GLN A 215 25.53 18.24 44.64
N TYR A 216 24.34 17.65 44.85
CA TYR A 216 23.59 17.79 46.08
C TYR A 216 23.32 16.40 46.67
N GLY A 217 23.40 16.29 48.00
CA GLY A 217 23.13 15.06 48.74
C GLY A 217 21.81 15.16 49.49
N SER A 218 21.08 14.04 49.62
CA SER A 218 19.86 13.95 50.44
C SER A 218 20.14 13.94 51.95
N LYS A 219 21.39 13.67 52.35
CA LYS A 219 21.86 13.71 53.74
C LYS A 219 22.61 15.01 53.98
N GLY A 220 22.18 15.79 54.96
CA GLY A 220 22.94 16.96 55.44
C GLY A 220 24.34 16.53 55.90
N TRP A 221 25.35 17.39 55.71
CA TRP A 221 26.78 17.11 55.96
C TRP A 221 27.05 16.32 57.27
N GLY A 222 26.30 16.59 58.34
CA GLY A 222 26.45 15.92 59.64
C GLY A 222 25.95 14.48 59.76
N GLN A 223 25.10 14.00 58.85
CA GLN A 223 24.56 12.63 58.86
C GLN A 223 25.38 11.65 58.00
N SER A 224 26.09 12.13 56.98
CA SER A 224 26.94 11.31 56.10
C SER A 224 28.13 10.67 56.83
N PHE A 225 28.64 11.30 57.90
CA PHE A 225 29.71 10.74 58.73
C PHE A 225 29.21 9.74 59.80
N ARG A 226 27.92 9.75 60.17
CA ARG A 226 27.35 8.80 61.15
C ARG A 226 26.88 7.48 60.52
N GLY A 227 26.69 7.43 59.20
CA GLY A 227 26.26 6.24 58.45
C GLY A 227 27.29 5.10 58.39
N PHE A 228 28.57 5.36 58.70
CA PHE A 228 29.59 4.30 58.75
C PHE A 228 29.50 3.38 59.97
N LEU A 229 28.65 3.70 60.97
CA LEU A 229 28.53 2.96 62.23
C LEU A 229 27.18 2.26 62.45
N LYS A 230 26.19 2.46 61.57
CA LYS A 230 24.93 1.70 61.55
C LYS A 230 24.57 1.39 60.11
N GLY A 231 24.46 0.09 59.79
CA GLY A 231 24.18 -0.40 58.45
C GLY A 231 23.02 0.35 57.80
N SER A 232 23.33 1.11 56.75
CA SER A 232 22.32 1.73 55.90
C SER A 232 21.47 0.61 55.29
N HIS A 233 20.16 0.68 55.45
CA HIS A 233 19.27 -0.20 54.71
C HIS A 233 19.44 0.12 53.21
N SER A 234 19.83 -0.87 52.43
CA SER A 234 19.98 -0.77 50.97
C SER A 234 19.19 -1.89 50.29
N VAL A 235 18.73 -1.62 49.08
CA VAL A 235 18.03 -2.60 48.23
C VAL A 235 18.93 -2.91 47.05
N ARG A 236 19.21 -4.20 46.83
CA ARG A 236 20.01 -4.62 45.68
C ARG A 236 19.17 -4.56 44.42
N HIS A 237 19.61 -3.79 43.43
CA HIS A 237 18.98 -3.70 42.12
C HIS A 237 20.05 -3.89 41.04
N ASN A 238 19.84 -4.88 40.16
CA ASN A 238 20.86 -5.36 39.24
C ASN A 238 22.17 -5.73 39.97
N ASN A 239 23.26 -5.00 39.69
CA ASN A 239 24.58 -5.17 40.31
C ASN A 239 24.96 -4.00 41.25
N THR A 240 24.00 -3.22 41.70
CA THR A 240 24.23 -2.03 42.54
C THR A 240 23.35 -2.05 43.79
N ASP A 241 23.94 -1.72 44.93
CA ASP A 241 23.20 -1.53 46.18
C ASP A 241 22.66 -0.10 46.23
N MET A 242 21.33 0.04 46.19
CA MET A 242 20.63 1.33 46.18
C MET A 242 20.33 1.77 47.61
N ASP A 243 20.68 3.01 47.98
CA ASP A 243 20.24 3.63 49.23
C ASP A 243 18.72 3.84 49.19
N LEU A 244 18.02 3.68 50.31
CA LEU A 244 16.57 3.93 50.39
C LEU A 244 16.17 5.37 50.00
N ASN A 245 17.09 6.33 50.08
CA ASN A 245 16.84 7.69 49.61
C ASN A 245 16.93 7.84 48.07
N ALA A 246 17.33 6.80 47.34
CA ALA A 246 17.36 6.82 45.88
C ALA A 246 15.97 7.09 45.29
N ALA A 247 15.92 7.92 44.24
CA ALA A 247 14.67 8.32 43.62
C ALA A 247 14.13 7.23 42.69
N ALA A 248 13.04 6.57 43.08
CA ALA A 248 12.31 5.60 42.27
C ALA A 248 11.60 6.29 41.09
N SER A 249 11.00 7.46 41.29
CA SER A 249 10.33 8.23 40.22
C SER A 249 10.63 9.71 40.38
N VAL A 250 10.69 10.44 39.27
CA VAL A 250 11.10 11.84 39.23
C VAL A 250 10.20 12.63 38.30
N ALA A 251 9.79 13.82 38.72
CA ALA A 251 9.09 14.79 37.88
C ALA A 251 9.66 16.21 38.10
N THR A 252 9.69 17.02 37.05
CA THR A 252 10.12 18.43 37.10
C THR A 252 8.95 19.36 36.85
N THR A 253 8.97 20.54 37.47
CA THR A 253 7.98 21.59 37.22
C THR A 253 8.59 22.97 37.43
N ASP A 254 8.19 23.92 36.61
CA ASP A 254 8.48 25.35 36.76
C ASP A 254 7.30 26.11 37.40
N LEU A 255 6.20 25.42 37.74
CA LEU A 255 4.91 26.00 38.15
C LEU A 255 4.38 27.08 37.15
N GLY A 256 4.90 27.11 35.92
CA GLY A 256 4.61 28.17 34.95
C GLY A 256 5.35 29.48 35.19
N GLN A 257 6.29 29.53 36.14
CA GLN A 257 7.13 30.70 36.41
C GLN A 257 8.50 30.55 35.74
N HIS A 258 9.00 31.62 35.11
CA HIS A 258 10.22 31.56 34.31
C HIS A 258 11.51 31.31 35.11
N ASP A 259 11.56 31.73 36.39
CA ASP A 259 12.77 31.69 37.22
C ASP A 259 12.73 30.62 38.32
N ALA A 260 11.69 29.78 38.35
CA ALA A 260 11.54 28.73 39.36
C ALA A 260 11.68 27.34 38.71
N SER A 261 12.39 26.44 39.37
CA SER A 261 12.53 25.06 38.92
C SER A 261 12.56 24.14 40.13
N PHE A 262 11.59 23.23 40.18
CA PHE A 262 11.43 22.27 41.26
C PHE A 262 11.52 20.84 40.73
N LEU A 263 12.07 19.96 41.56
CA LEU A 263 12.18 18.54 41.29
C LEU A 263 11.43 17.77 42.37
N LEU A 264 10.46 16.97 41.97
CA LEU A 264 9.72 16.08 42.85
C LEU A 264 10.27 14.67 42.67
N THR A 265 10.72 14.07 43.77
CA THR A 265 11.27 12.71 43.77
C THR A 265 10.49 11.83 44.73
N VAL A 266 9.91 10.75 44.21
CA VAL A 266 9.41 9.64 45.04
C VAL A 266 10.57 8.67 45.24
N CYS A 267 10.98 8.47 46.48
CA CYS A 267 12.15 7.66 46.83
C CYS A 267 11.78 6.24 47.27
N LEU A 268 12.77 5.33 47.34
CA LEU A 268 12.56 3.93 47.75
C LEU A 268 12.01 3.78 49.17
N ASP A 269 12.21 4.79 50.02
CA ASP A 269 11.61 4.93 51.35
C ASP A 269 10.17 5.46 51.34
N HIS A 270 9.45 5.38 50.22
CA HIS A 270 8.05 5.79 50.09
C HIS A 270 7.78 7.27 50.45
N ARG A 271 8.81 8.12 50.40
CA ARG A 271 8.66 9.56 50.66
C ARG A 271 8.73 10.36 49.37
N LEU A 272 7.84 11.35 49.28
CA LEU A 272 7.91 12.45 48.32
C LEU A 272 8.84 13.52 48.88
N ARG A 273 9.89 13.84 48.13
CA ARG A 273 10.79 14.96 48.41
C ARG A 273 10.67 16.01 47.31
N VAL A 274 10.58 17.27 47.72
CA VAL A 274 10.59 18.42 46.81
C VAL A 274 11.92 19.12 46.93
N TRP A 275 12.65 19.24 45.83
CA TRP A 275 13.90 19.97 45.75
C TRP A 275 13.68 21.30 45.04
N ASN A 276 14.26 22.36 45.57
CA ASN A 276 14.48 23.58 44.83
C ASN A 276 15.76 23.38 43.99
N LEU A 277 15.63 23.36 42.66
CA LEU A 277 16.78 23.11 41.79
C LEU A 277 17.78 24.27 41.83
N GLN A 278 17.35 25.50 42.11
CA GLN A 278 18.21 26.68 42.18
C GLN A 278 19.16 26.62 43.38
N THR A 279 18.65 26.24 44.56
CA THR A 279 19.43 26.16 45.81
C THR A 279 19.98 24.76 46.10
N GLY A 280 19.41 23.73 45.46
CA GLY A 280 19.70 22.32 45.72
C GLY A 280 19.22 21.81 47.09
N GLN A 281 18.38 22.58 47.79
CA GLN A 281 17.83 22.22 49.09
C GLN A 281 16.50 21.47 48.95
N ILE A 282 16.22 20.59 49.91
CA ILE A 282 14.94 19.91 50.03
C ILE A 282 13.98 20.84 50.80
N LEU A 283 12.90 21.25 50.14
CA LEU A 283 11.87 22.12 50.71
C LEU A 283 10.87 21.33 51.58
N ASN A 284 10.45 20.15 51.12
CA ASN A 284 9.52 19.30 51.84
C ASN A 284 9.90 17.82 51.70
N THR A 285 9.63 17.03 52.73
CA THR A 285 9.72 15.57 52.77
C THR A 285 8.52 15.01 53.52
N GLN A 286 7.68 14.25 52.83
CA GLN A 286 6.47 13.65 53.41
C GLN A 286 6.21 12.25 52.84
N ASP A 287 5.45 11.42 53.55
CA ASP A 287 5.00 10.12 53.03
C ASP A 287 4.01 10.32 51.87
N ILE A 288 4.09 9.51 50.80
CA ILE A 288 3.19 9.69 49.63
C ILE A 288 1.71 9.45 49.94
N LEU A 289 1.36 8.84 51.09
CA LEU A 289 -0.03 8.67 51.56
C LEU A 289 -0.34 9.48 52.82
N GLU A 290 0.55 10.37 53.27
CA GLU A 290 0.43 11.10 54.55
C GLU A 290 0.31 10.19 55.77
N ALA A 291 0.76 8.94 55.69
CA ALA A 291 0.68 7.98 56.77
C ALA A 291 1.84 8.14 57.78
N GLU A 292 1.53 8.11 59.08
CA GLU A 292 2.56 8.02 60.12
C GLU A 292 3.12 6.58 60.16
N ARG A 293 4.39 6.42 59.77
CA ARG A 293 5.03 5.10 59.67
C ARG A 293 6.10 4.89 60.73
N ASN A 294 6.07 3.71 61.34
CA ASN A 294 7.09 3.30 62.30
C ASN A 294 8.46 3.12 61.61
N PRO A 295 9.50 3.84 62.04
CA PRO A 295 10.84 3.77 61.44
C PRO A 295 11.57 2.44 61.69
N GLN A 296 11.00 1.51 62.45
CA GLN A 296 11.54 0.16 62.63
C GLN A 296 11.03 -0.83 61.56
N GLU A 297 9.98 -0.49 60.82
CA GLU A 297 9.34 -1.37 59.83
C GLU A 297 9.66 -0.98 58.38
N ILE A 298 10.75 -0.24 58.15
CA ILE A 298 11.11 0.33 56.85
C ILE A 298 11.08 -0.70 55.71
N GLY A 299 11.55 -1.92 55.98
CA GLY A 299 11.56 -3.01 54.99
C GLY A 299 10.18 -3.37 54.43
N LYS A 300 9.09 -3.24 55.22
CA LYS A 300 7.73 -3.56 54.78
C LYS A 300 7.17 -2.56 53.77
N TRP A 301 7.76 -1.37 53.72
CA TRP A 301 7.27 -0.30 52.87
C TRP A 301 8.29 0.24 51.87
N THR A 302 9.20 -0.62 51.45
CA THR A 302 10.17 -0.29 50.39
C THR A 302 9.53 -0.41 49.00
N ILE A 303 9.80 0.58 48.16
CA ILE A 303 9.41 0.57 46.75
C ILE A 303 10.49 -0.16 45.95
N ASP A 304 10.08 -0.97 44.96
CA ASP A 304 11.03 -1.62 44.05
C ASP A 304 11.76 -0.56 43.18
N PRO A 305 13.10 -0.55 43.13
CA PRO A 305 13.85 0.36 42.27
C PRO A 305 13.54 0.27 40.76
N SER A 306 12.91 -0.81 40.29
CA SER A 306 12.46 -0.92 38.89
C SER A 306 11.25 -0.03 38.56
N GLN A 307 10.50 0.43 39.57
CA GLN A 307 9.34 1.29 39.37
C GLN A 307 9.76 2.66 38.87
N THR A 308 9.17 3.13 37.77
CA THR A 308 9.58 4.36 37.08
C THR A 308 8.54 5.46 37.08
N ASN A 309 7.26 5.11 37.26
CA ASN A 309 6.11 5.99 37.03
C ASN A 309 5.24 6.09 38.29
N LEU A 310 5.73 6.83 39.29
CA LEU A 310 5.03 6.98 40.58
C LEU A 310 4.63 8.43 40.87
N VAL A 311 5.07 9.39 40.06
CA VAL A 311 4.70 10.81 40.18
C VAL A 311 4.50 11.44 38.81
N LYS A 312 3.41 12.17 38.62
CA LYS A 312 3.14 13.01 37.44
C LYS A 312 2.70 14.40 37.90
N VAL A 313 3.11 15.44 37.18
CA VAL A 313 2.75 16.83 37.46
C VAL A 313 2.07 17.43 36.24
N VAL A 314 0.88 17.98 36.44
CA VAL A 314 0.00 18.46 35.38
C VAL A 314 -0.66 19.80 35.76
N GLY A 315 -1.31 20.43 34.79
CA GLY A 315 -2.02 21.70 34.95
C GLY A 315 -1.34 22.86 34.23
N ALA A 316 -2.16 23.80 33.75
CA ALA A 316 -1.71 24.95 32.96
C ALA A 316 -1.72 26.28 33.73
N THR A 317 -2.42 26.37 34.87
CA THR A 317 -2.60 27.61 35.65
C THR A 317 -1.28 28.10 36.25
N GLU A 318 -0.84 29.31 35.91
CA GLU A 318 0.40 29.88 36.47
C GLU A 318 0.39 29.88 38.01
N GLY A 319 1.50 29.46 38.62
CA GLY A 319 1.70 29.34 40.06
C GLY A 319 1.01 28.13 40.71
N LYS A 320 0.21 27.34 39.96
CA LYS A 320 -0.51 26.17 40.48
C LYS A 320 -0.34 24.94 39.60
N ARG A 321 -0.06 23.79 40.21
CA ARG A 321 -0.01 22.50 39.51
C ARG A 321 -0.66 21.41 40.35
N LEU A 322 -1.18 20.39 39.68
CA LEU A 322 -1.65 19.16 40.29
C LEU A 322 -0.52 18.14 40.21
N CYS A 323 -0.08 17.61 41.35
CA CYS A 323 0.85 16.50 41.43
C CYS A 323 0.09 15.26 41.88
N VAL A 324 0.25 14.15 41.16
CA VAL A 324 -0.42 12.89 41.47
C VAL A 324 0.65 11.85 41.74
N THR A 325 0.54 11.19 42.88
CA THR A 325 1.45 10.11 43.29
C THR A 325 0.70 8.79 43.43
N TYR A 326 1.34 7.70 43.03
CA TYR A 326 0.83 6.35 43.22
C TYR A 326 1.72 5.57 44.20
N SER A 327 1.09 4.96 45.20
CA SER A 327 1.75 4.00 46.09
C SER A 327 1.55 2.58 45.57
N PRO A 328 2.61 1.83 45.23
CA PRO A 328 2.50 0.44 44.83
C PRO A 328 2.36 -0.52 46.03
N ILE A 329 2.33 -0.01 47.26
CA ILE A 329 2.32 -0.81 48.48
C ILE A 329 0.88 -1.12 48.89
N GLY A 330 0.61 -2.36 49.31
CA GLY A 330 -0.72 -2.79 49.72
C GLY A 330 -1.63 -3.01 48.51
N ALA A 331 -2.82 -2.41 48.52
CA ALA A 331 -3.80 -2.54 47.44
C ALA A 331 -3.53 -1.59 46.24
N GLY A 332 -2.54 -0.70 46.37
CA GLY A 332 -2.31 0.38 45.41
C GLY A 332 -3.21 1.58 45.69
N GLU A 333 -2.64 2.75 45.98
CA GLU A 333 -3.44 3.94 46.31
C GLU A 333 -2.90 5.20 45.62
N PHE A 334 -3.81 6.00 45.06
CA PHE A 334 -3.50 7.31 44.49
C PHE A 334 -3.66 8.42 45.51
N LYS A 335 -2.78 9.43 45.43
CA LYS A 335 -2.88 10.66 46.21
C LYS A 335 -2.68 11.87 45.30
N PHE A 336 -3.56 12.86 45.46
CA PHE A 336 -3.56 14.09 44.68
C PHE A 336 -3.08 15.25 45.56
N TRP A 337 -2.12 16.01 45.05
CA TRP A 337 -1.44 17.09 45.73
C TRP A 337 -1.60 18.38 44.94
N LYS A 338 -1.97 19.45 45.64
CA LYS A 338 -1.98 20.80 45.10
C LYS A 338 -0.61 21.44 45.34
N LEU A 339 0.08 21.79 44.27
CA LEU A 339 1.33 22.56 44.33
C LEU A 339 0.99 24.03 44.12
N GLU A 340 1.35 24.90 45.06
CA GLU A 340 1.19 26.35 44.94
C GLU A 340 2.54 27.05 45.19
N ALA A 341 2.86 28.03 44.33
CA ALA A 341 4.05 28.86 44.50
C ALA A 341 3.86 29.86 45.65
N ASP A 342 4.82 29.96 46.55
CA ASP A 342 4.76 30.95 47.63
C ASP A 342 5.08 32.35 47.11
N ALA A 343 4.18 33.31 47.37
CA ALA A 343 4.25 34.66 46.81
C ALA A 343 5.49 35.49 47.23
N ASN A 344 6.16 35.12 48.33
CA ASN A 344 7.20 35.96 48.95
C ASN A 344 8.59 35.31 49.12
N GLU A 345 8.74 33.98 48.99
CA GLU A 345 9.99 33.28 49.38
C GLU A 345 10.60 32.37 48.30
N GLY A 346 10.05 32.31 47.08
CA GLY A 346 10.51 31.36 46.06
C GLY A 346 10.39 29.88 46.48
N GLY A 347 9.55 29.64 47.49
CA GLY A 347 9.16 28.32 47.99
C GLY A 347 7.95 27.76 47.25
N MET A 348 7.60 26.52 47.57
CA MET A 348 6.44 25.84 47.04
C MET A 348 5.75 25.11 48.19
N THR A 349 4.46 25.39 48.37
CA THR A 349 3.58 24.66 49.28
C THR A 349 2.96 23.46 48.57
N ILE A 350 2.79 22.37 49.32
CA ILE A 350 2.19 21.13 48.83
C ILE A 350 1.15 20.66 49.84
N ASP A 351 -0.11 20.70 49.42
CA ASP A 351 -1.25 20.31 50.24
C ASP A 351 -2.01 19.16 49.60
N SER A 352 -2.52 18.22 50.39
CA SER A 352 -3.44 17.19 49.88
C SER A 352 -4.71 17.82 49.32
N PHE A 353 -5.02 17.50 48.07
CA PHE A 353 -6.19 18.02 47.36
C PHE A 353 -7.48 17.37 47.87
N PHE A 354 -7.49 16.05 48.05
CA PHE A 354 -8.60 15.29 48.63
C PHE A 354 -8.24 14.82 50.05
N LYS A 355 -8.82 15.46 51.07
CA LYS A 355 -8.55 15.11 52.48
C LYS A 355 -9.55 14.04 52.95
N GLY A 356 -9.05 12.86 53.32
CA GLY A 356 -9.85 11.78 53.91
C GLY A 356 -10.40 10.73 52.94
N SER A 357 -10.31 10.95 51.62
CA SER A 357 -10.68 9.96 50.60
C SER A 357 -9.56 8.93 50.39
N GLN A 358 -9.91 7.64 50.35
CA GLN A 358 -9.01 6.55 49.95
C GLN A 358 -9.24 6.21 48.49
N LEU A 359 -8.27 6.56 47.63
CA LEU A 359 -8.41 6.47 46.18
C LEU A 359 -7.69 5.21 45.65
N VAL A 360 -8.23 4.05 46.01
CA VAL A 360 -7.76 2.74 45.55
C VAL A 360 -8.45 2.40 44.22
N PRO A 361 -7.72 2.29 43.10
CA PRO A 361 -8.32 1.99 41.80
C PRO A 361 -8.78 0.51 41.77
N PRO A 362 -9.98 0.20 41.24
CA PRO A 362 -10.43 -1.17 41.10
C PRO A 362 -9.60 -1.87 39.99
N PRO A 363 -9.04 -3.06 40.25
CA PRO A 363 -8.36 -3.80 39.21
C PRO A 363 -9.34 -4.23 38.10
N PRO A 364 -8.87 -4.50 36.88
CA PRO A 364 -9.69 -5.07 35.81
C PRO A 364 -10.41 -6.34 36.28
N PRO A 365 -11.64 -6.62 35.79
CA PRO A 365 -12.40 -7.79 36.19
C PRO A 365 -11.66 -9.08 35.81
N GLY A 366 -11.65 -10.05 36.72
CA GLY A 366 -11.02 -11.36 36.54
C GLY A 366 -10.41 -11.91 37.82
N THR A 367 -9.96 -13.17 37.78
CA THR A 367 -9.24 -13.82 38.89
C THR A 367 -7.74 -13.50 38.90
N ASP A 368 -7.26 -12.80 37.87
CA ASP A 368 -5.85 -12.54 37.63
C ASP A 368 -5.29 -11.42 38.53
N ALA A 369 -4.04 -11.57 38.94
CA ALA A 369 -3.33 -10.55 39.70
C ALA A 369 -2.80 -9.47 38.73
N TRP A 370 -3.45 -8.30 38.73
CA TRP A 370 -3.04 -7.14 37.93
C TRP A 370 -2.08 -6.23 38.69
N THR A 371 -1.08 -5.72 38.00
CA THR A 371 -0.13 -4.73 38.53
C THR A 371 -0.22 -3.44 37.74
N LEU A 372 -0.21 -2.30 38.43
CA LEU A 372 -0.23 -0.98 37.78
C LEU A 372 1.18 -0.64 37.29
N VAL A 373 1.31 -0.34 36.00
CA VAL A 373 2.62 -0.08 35.35
C VAL A 373 2.86 1.41 35.12
N ASP A 374 1.84 2.12 34.65
CA ASP A 374 1.90 3.55 34.35
C ASP A 374 0.52 4.17 34.48
N PHE A 375 0.49 5.48 34.65
CA PHE A 375 -0.74 6.27 34.67
C PHE A 375 -0.47 7.65 34.07
N THR A 376 -1.49 8.27 33.51
CA THR A 376 -1.41 9.66 33.04
C THR A 376 -2.63 10.44 33.50
N VAL A 377 -2.45 11.74 33.70
CA VAL A 377 -3.46 12.64 34.24
C VAL A 377 -3.64 13.79 33.27
N ALA A 378 -4.88 14.14 32.97
CA ALA A 378 -5.22 15.34 32.21
C ALA A 378 -6.08 16.25 33.07
N GLN A 379 -5.92 17.56 32.89
CA GLN A 379 -6.75 18.56 33.54
C GLN A 379 -7.42 19.39 32.45
N ASP A 380 -8.61 18.95 32.03
CA ASP A 380 -9.39 19.62 31.00
C ASP A 380 -10.41 20.54 31.66
N GLY A 381 -10.34 21.83 31.32
CA GLY A 381 -11.06 22.91 32.00
C GLY A 381 -12.53 22.62 32.34
N PRO A 382 -13.38 22.21 31.37
CA PRO A 382 -14.81 22.01 31.62
C PRO A 382 -15.19 20.61 32.13
N THR A 383 -14.40 19.56 31.86
CA THR A 383 -14.74 18.15 32.15
C THR A 383 -14.08 17.59 33.42
N GLY A 384 -13.23 18.39 34.07
CA GLY A 384 -12.59 18.03 35.33
C GLY A 384 -11.22 17.35 35.15
N THR A 385 -10.85 16.50 36.10
CA THR A 385 -9.60 15.73 36.04
C THR A 385 -9.88 14.38 35.40
N GLN A 386 -9.09 14.00 34.40
CA GLN A 386 -9.13 12.67 33.81
C GLN A 386 -7.89 11.89 34.26
N LEU A 387 -8.08 10.63 34.63
CA LEU A 387 -7.03 9.71 35.01
C LEU A 387 -7.13 8.46 34.12
N TRP A 388 -6.03 8.15 33.46
CA TRP A 388 -5.84 6.93 32.70
C TRP A 388 -4.85 6.03 33.42
N VAL A 389 -5.19 4.74 33.54
CA VAL A 389 -4.40 3.74 34.25
C VAL A 389 -4.09 2.56 33.35
N LEU A 390 -2.84 2.10 33.36
CA LEU A 390 -2.38 0.92 32.63
C LEU A 390 -2.06 -0.21 33.60
N TRP A 391 -2.83 -1.30 33.49
CA TRP A 391 -2.65 -2.54 34.22
C TRP A 391 -1.92 -3.57 33.38
N LYS A 392 -1.06 -4.38 34.00
CA LYS A 392 -0.32 -5.46 33.34
C LYS A 392 -0.38 -6.74 34.16
N ASN A 393 -0.57 -7.85 33.44
CA ASN A 393 -0.38 -9.22 33.91
C ASN A 393 0.51 -9.95 32.89
N ASN A 394 1.78 -10.12 33.23
CA ASN A 394 2.81 -10.66 32.35
C ASN A 394 2.88 -9.92 30.99
N MET A 395 2.43 -10.55 29.90
CA MET A 395 2.43 -9.96 28.55
C MET A 395 1.09 -9.32 28.17
N THR A 396 0.06 -9.52 28.98
CA THR A 396 -1.27 -8.93 28.76
C THR A 396 -1.41 -7.62 29.53
N TYR A 397 -2.14 -6.67 28.98
CA TYR A 397 -2.43 -5.40 29.64
C TYR A 397 -3.89 -4.99 29.45
N ARG A 398 -4.36 -4.09 30.31
CA ARG A 398 -5.67 -3.45 30.23
C ARG A 398 -5.54 -1.97 30.58
N ALA A 399 -6.16 -1.10 29.79
CA ALA A 399 -6.28 0.31 30.12
C ALA A 399 -7.66 0.60 30.74
N GLN A 400 -7.68 1.48 31.72
CA GLN A 400 -8.90 1.97 32.36
C GLN A 400 -8.86 3.50 32.45
N HIS A 401 -10.05 4.10 32.49
CA HIS A 401 -10.24 5.54 32.51
C HIS A 401 -11.29 5.94 33.54
N VAL A 402 -11.04 7.03 34.25
CA VAL A 402 -12.01 7.71 35.11
C VAL A 402 -11.88 9.23 34.94
N SER A 403 -13.03 9.89 34.78
CA SER A 403 -13.12 11.35 34.77
C SER A 403 -13.96 11.82 35.95
N PHE A 404 -13.55 12.91 36.60
CA PHE A 404 -14.25 13.44 37.77
C PHE A 404 -14.02 14.93 37.98
N ALA A 405 -15.07 15.61 38.46
CA ALA A 405 -14.94 16.91 39.08
C ALA A 405 -14.44 16.75 40.54
N PRO A 406 -13.75 17.75 41.11
CA PRO A 406 -13.27 17.69 42.50
C PRO A 406 -14.34 17.34 43.54
N GLU A 407 -15.59 17.75 43.31
CA GLU A 407 -16.70 17.54 44.25
C GLU A 407 -17.26 16.11 44.23
N GLU A 408 -17.00 15.36 43.16
CA GLU A 408 -17.63 14.06 42.87
C GLU A 408 -16.64 12.89 42.96
N VAL A 409 -15.44 13.11 43.51
CA VAL A 409 -14.33 12.14 43.44
C VAL A 409 -14.69 10.79 44.05
N ASP A 410 -15.35 10.75 45.21
CA ASP A 410 -15.66 9.50 45.90
C ASP A 410 -16.72 8.68 45.16
N GLU A 411 -17.66 9.34 44.48
CA GLU A 411 -18.65 8.68 43.63
C GLU A 411 -17.99 8.17 42.34
N ALA A 412 -17.18 9.00 41.69
CA ALA A 412 -16.45 8.63 40.49
C ALA A 412 -15.57 7.41 40.69
N TRP A 413 -14.83 7.38 41.80
CA TRP A 413 -13.89 6.31 42.09
C TRP A 413 -14.57 4.97 42.40
N ARG A 414 -15.82 4.99 42.85
CA ARG A 414 -16.61 3.78 43.09
C ARG A 414 -17.33 3.27 41.84
N ASP A 415 -17.92 4.18 41.07
CA ASP A 415 -18.96 3.81 40.10
C ASP A 415 -18.65 4.23 38.63
N ARG A 416 -17.69 5.12 38.37
CA ARG A 416 -17.42 5.68 37.01
C ARG A 416 -16.17 5.15 36.31
N TRP A 417 -15.59 4.06 36.79
CA TRP A 417 -14.46 3.43 36.09
C TRP A 417 -14.93 2.78 34.78
N THR A 418 -14.27 3.16 33.69
CA THR A 418 -14.53 2.64 32.36
C THR A 418 -13.32 1.85 31.86
N GLY A 419 -13.57 0.72 31.20
CA GLY A 419 -12.56 -0.07 30.53
C GLY A 419 -12.31 0.44 29.12
N VAL A 420 -11.10 0.20 28.62
CA VAL A 420 -10.81 0.30 27.18
C VAL A 420 -10.98 -1.09 26.56
N TYR A 421 -11.83 -1.19 25.55
CA TYR A 421 -12.02 -2.43 24.82
C TYR A 421 -10.76 -2.74 24.02
N TYR A 422 -10.22 -3.93 24.24
CA TYR A 422 -9.07 -4.46 23.51
C TYR A 422 -9.48 -5.76 22.84
N ASP A 423 -9.35 -5.80 21.53
CA ASP A 423 -9.66 -6.97 20.73
C ASP A 423 -8.54 -8.02 20.91
N ASN A 424 -8.82 -9.02 21.74
CA ASN A 424 -7.91 -10.14 22.00
C ASN A 424 -8.23 -11.35 21.10
N SER A 425 -9.21 -11.23 20.19
CA SER A 425 -9.63 -12.33 19.35
C SER A 425 -8.63 -12.51 18.21
N ASN A 426 -7.81 -13.57 18.32
CA ASN A 426 -7.04 -14.02 17.17
C ASN A 426 -8.02 -14.72 16.22
N PRO A 427 -8.18 -14.24 14.98
CA PRO A 427 -9.16 -14.79 14.07
C PRO A 427 -8.89 -16.27 13.82
N THR A 428 -9.96 -17.06 13.90
CA THR A 428 -9.89 -18.48 13.63
C THR A 428 -9.61 -18.70 12.14
N PRO A 429 -8.70 -19.63 11.80
CA PRO A 429 -8.43 -19.95 10.41
C PRO A 429 -9.68 -20.61 9.80
N GLN A 430 -10.21 -20.01 8.73
CA GLN A 430 -11.33 -20.58 8.01
C GLN A 430 -10.92 -21.88 7.34
N THR A 431 -11.68 -22.95 7.56
CA THR A 431 -11.53 -24.21 6.83
C THR A 431 -12.01 -24.07 5.39
N SER A 432 -11.53 -24.91 4.49
CA SER A 432 -11.99 -24.94 3.09
C SER A 432 -13.01 -26.06 2.92
N ASN A 433 -14.27 -25.72 2.66
CA ASN A 433 -15.32 -26.68 2.32
C ASN A 433 -15.56 -26.74 0.81
N ALA A 434 -16.33 -27.74 0.35
CA ALA A 434 -16.61 -27.97 -1.08
C ALA A 434 -17.31 -26.80 -1.80
N CYS A 435 -17.96 -25.89 -1.05
CA CYS A 435 -18.65 -24.72 -1.57
C CYS A 435 -17.74 -23.50 -1.73
N ASP A 436 -16.47 -23.58 -1.32
CA ASP A 436 -15.51 -22.49 -1.46
C ASP A 436 -14.53 -22.77 -2.60
N PRO A 437 -14.43 -21.91 -3.62
CA PRO A 437 -13.47 -22.07 -4.70
C PRO A 437 -12.03 -21.75 -4.30
N THR A 438 -11.79 -21.12 -3.15
CA THR A 438 -10.46 -20.68 -2.70
C THR A 438 -9.64 -21.85 -2.11
N ASP A 439 -8.35 -21.90 -2.46
CA ASP A 439 -7.44 -22.90 -1.91
C ASP A 439 -7.25 -22.65 -0.40
N PRO A 440 -7.30 -23.66 0.49
CA PRO A 440 -6.95 -23.49 1.89
C PRO A 440 -5.60 -22.78 2.09
N THR A 441 -4.61 -23.00 1.22
CA THR A 441 -3.31 -22.31 1.34
C THR A 441 -3.46 -20.79 1.15
N GLU A 442 -4.30 -20.36 0.22
CA GLU A 442 -4.60 -18.96 -0.05
C GLU A 442 -5.30 -18.33 1.15
N LYS A 443 -6.29 -18.99 1.76
CA LYS A 443 -6.93 -18.52 3.00
C LYS A 443 -5.94 -18.30 4.14
N TRP A 444 -4.99 -19.23 4.31
CA TRP A 444 -3.93 -19.09 5.31
C TRP A 444 -3.01 -17.90 5.02
N LEU A 445 -2.64 -17.69 3.75
CA LEU A 445 -1.86 -16.53 3.34
C LEU A 445 -2.62 -15.24 3.56
N GLU A 446 -3.90 -15.18 3.21
CA GLU A 446 -4.74 -14.01 3.47
C GLU A 446 -4.83 -13.69 4.96
N LEU A 447 -4.96 -14.72 5.81
CA LEU A 447 -4.99 -14.57 7.27
C LEU A 447 -3.66 -14.04 7.83
N ILE A 448 -2.53 -14.53 7.32
CA ILE A 448 -1.18 -14.24 7.84
C ILE A 448 -0.63 -12.92 7.28
N LEU A 449 -0.84 -12.67 5.99
CA LEU A 449 -0.36 -11.49 5.27
C LEU A 449 -1.38 -10.33 5.30
N TYR A 450 -2.47 -10.46 6.05
CA TYR A 450 -3.42 -9.39 6.26
C TYR A 450 -2.69 -8.11 6.72
N PRO A 451 -2.86 -6.96 6.03
CA PRO A 451 -2.09 -5.76 6.30
C PRO A 451 -2.20 -5.32 7.76
N GLY A 452 -1.06 -5.10 8.41
CA GLY A 452 -1.03 -4.61 9.79
C GLY A 452 -1.29 -5.68 10.86
N ARG A 453 -1.39 -6.97 10.51
CA ARG A 453 -1.48 -8.05 11.50
C ARG A 453 -0.12 -8.44 12.07
N PHE A 454 0.72 -9.08 11.26
CA PHE A 454 2.10 -9.39 11.62
C PHE A 454 3.07 -8.49 10.86
N THR A 455 4.19 -8.13 11.48
CA THR A 455 5.28 -7.42 10.79
C THR A 455 6.12 -8.37 9.96
N ASN A 456 6.78 -7.89 8.90
CA ASN A 456 7.64 -8.73 8.08
C ASN A 456 8.77 -9.34 8.92
N ALA A 457 9.32 -8.59 9.88
CA ALA A 457 10.32 -9.10 10.81
C ALA A 457 9.80 -10.28 11.67
N THR A 458 8.52 -10.27 12.05
CA THR A 458 7.88 -11.38 12.77
C THR A 458 7.74 -12.60 11.87
N LEU A 459 7.28 -12.41 10.63
CA LEU A 459 7.12 -13.48 9.64
C LEU A 459 8.45 -14.13 9.28
N GLU A 460 9.50 -13.33 9.03
CA GLU A 460 10.84 -13.82 8.73
C GLU A 460 11.44 -14.62 9.89
N THR A 461 11.29 -14.12 11.12
CA THR A 461 11.80 -14.80 12.33
C THR A 461 11.02 -16.08 12.62
N ALA A 462 9.70 -16.06 12.47
CA ALA A 462 8.90 -17.27 12.61
C ALA A 462 9.31 -18.33 11.58
N LEU A 463 9.57 -17.92 10.34
CA LEU A 463 10.04 -18.82 9.29
C LEU A 463 11.41 -19.41 9.63
N THR A 464 12.34 -18.60 10.16
CA THR A 464 13.67 -19.09 10.56
C THR A 464 13.58 -20.11 11.71
N ILE A 465 12.78 -19.82 12.73
CA ILE A 465 12.56 -20.72 13.87
C ILE A 465 11.89 -22.01 13.41
N TYR A 466 10.90 -21.91 12.51
CA TYR A 466 10.18 -23.06 11.99
C TYR A 466 11.09 -23.97 11.14
N GLU A 467 11.90 -23.42 10.24
CA GLU A 467 12.88 -24.18 9.46
C GLU A 467 13.94 -24.87 10.32
N GLN A 468 14.41 -24.20 11.39
CA GLN A 468 15.33 -24.81 12.35
C GLN A 468 14.68 -25.96 13.10
N GLY A 469 13.41 -25.82 13.50
CA GLY A 469 12.63 -26.90 14.08
C GLY A 469 12.47 -28.11 13.15
N LEU A 470 12.56 -27.91 11.83
CA LEU A 470 12.55 -28.96 10.81
C LEU A 470 13.95 -29.49 10.47
N GLY A 471 15.03 -28.89 10.97
CA GLY A 471 16.40 -29.28 10.65
C GLY A 471 16.89 -28.87 9.25
N LEU A 472 16.19 -27.96 8.55
CA LEU A 472 16.48 -27.54 7.17
C LEU A 472 17.50 -26.40 7.07
N ALA A 473 18.12 -26.00 8.18
CA ALA A 473 18.98 -24.82 8.27
C ALA A 473 20.31 -24.99 7.52
N LYS A 474 20.35 -24.79 6.19
CA LYS A 474 21.63 -24.63 5.49
C LYS A 474 21.76 -23.60 4.37
N ASP A 475 20.71 -22.96 3.85
CA ASP A 475 20.88 -21.97 2.76
C ASP A 475 20.13 -20.64 2.99
N SER A 476 20.64 -19.81 3.90
CA SER A 476 20.12 -18.44 4.13
C SER A 476 20.29 -17.50 2.92
N ALA A 477 21.13 -17.85 1.94
CA ALA A 477 21.46 -16.99 0.79
C ALA A 477 20.43 -17.07 -0.35
N ALA A 478 19.61 -18.12 -0.41
CA ALA A 478 18.57 -18.28 -1.44
C ALA A 478 17.27 -17.50 -1.12
N ARG A 479 17.16 -16.92 0.09
CA ARG A 479 15.96 -16.21 0.56
C ARG A 479 15.80 -14.81 -0.03
N THR A 480 16.88 -14.16 -0.48
CA THR A 480 16.85 -12.76 -0.94
C THR A 480 16.23 -12.56 -2.32
N SER A 481 15.96 -13.63 -3.07
CA SER A 481 15.37 -13.54 -4.42
C SER A 481 13.88 -13.92 -4.50
N LYS A 482 13.28 -14.45 -3.43
CA LYS A 482 11.88 -14.92 -3.40
C LYS A 482 11.02 -14.00 -2.54
N GLY A 483 9.77 -13.79 -2.94
CA GLY A 483 8.79 -13.07 -2.11
C GLY A 483 8.48 -13.82 -0.82
N LEU A 484 8.13 -13.10 0.25
CA LEU A 484 7.85 -13.70 1.57
C LEU A 484 6.74 -14.76 1.53
N ALA A 485 5.67 -14.50 0.76
CA ALA A 485 4.58 -15.45 0.56
C ALA A 485 5.05 -16.76 -0.10
N GLU A 486 5.91 -16.66 -1.13
CA GLU A 486 6.49 -17.81 -1.82
C GLU A 486 7.43 -18.59 -0.89
N ALA A 487 8.22 -17.89 -0.07
CA ALA A 487 9.10 -18.51 0.91
C ALA A 487 8.32 -19.31 1.95
N ILE A 488 7.25 -18.74 2.51
CA ILE A 488 6.37 -19.43 3.48
C ILE A 488 5.75 -20.68 2.83
N CYS A 489 5.17 -20.54 1.63
CA CYS A 489 4.56 -21.66 0.91
C CYS A 489 5.57 -22.76 0.59
N SER A 490 6.78 -22.39 0.16
CA SER A 490 7.83 -23.36 -0.18
C SER A 490 8.27 -24.17 1.04
N VAL A 491 8.38 -23.55 2.21
CA VAL A 491 8.80 -24.23 3.44
C VAL A 491 7.69 -25.15 3.94
N ILE A 492 6.46 -24.65 4.04
CA ILE A 492 5.33 -25.45 4.55
C ILE A 492 4.99 -26.57 3.56
N GLY A 493 4.99 -26.29 2.25
CA GLY A 493 4.76 -27.29 1.21
C GLY A 493 5.81 -28.42 1.21
N ALA A 494 7.05 -28.15 1.63
CA ALA A 494 8.08 -29.18 1.74
C ALA A 494 7.87 -30.16 2.93
N THR A 495 7.01 -29.82 3.89
CA THR A 495 6.79 -30.64 5.10
C THR A 495 5.70 -31.70 4.96
N SER A 496 4.88 -31.62 3.92
CA SER A 496 3.77 -32.54 3.69
C SER A 496 3.96 -33.25 2.36
N SER A 497 3.87 -34.58 2.37
CA SER A 497 3.96 -35.41 1.16
C SER A 497 2.64 -36.12 0.90
N LEU A 498 2.20 -36.17 -0.34
CA LEU A 498 1.01 -36.92 -0.75
C LEU A 498 1.32 -38.43 -0.71
N GLU A 499 0.74 -39.13 0.25
CA GLU A 499 0.89 -40.58 0.42
C GLU A 499 -0.19 -41.36 -0.35
N ARG A 500 0.08 -42.66 -0.59
CA ARG A 500 -0.93 -43.57 -1.16
C ARG A 500 -1.79 -44.13 -0.05
N SER A 501 -3.10 -44.10 -0.22
CA SER A 501 -4.04 -44.68 0.74
C SER A 501 -3.75 -46.17 0.95
N SER A 502 -3.92 -46.65 2.18
CA SER A 502 -3.76 -48.06 2.57
C SER A 502 -4.85 -48.99 2.01
N SER A 503 -5.74 -48.45 1.16
CA SER A 503 -6.80 -49.19 0.49
C SER A 503 -6.28 -49.95 -0.75
N ALA A 504 -6.90 -51.07 -1.07
CA ALA A 504 -6.47 -51.98 -2.14
C ALA A 504 -6.50 -51.37 -3.57
N SER A 505 -7.09 -50.17 -3.74
CA SER A 505 -7.20 -49.46 -5.02
C SER A 505 -5.95 -48.66 -5.40
N GLY A 506 -5.01 -48.44 -4.46
CA GLY A 506 -3.80 -47.64 -4.71
C GLY A 506 -4.07 -46.15 -4.97
N SER A 507 -5.25 -45.63 -4.61
CA SER A 507 -5.59 -44.21 -4.76
C SER A 507 -4.75 -43.33 -3.82
N MET A 508 -4.45 -42.09 -4.24
CA MET A 508 -3.76 -41.09 -3.41
C MET A 508 -4.64 -40.64 -2.24
N ASP A 509 -4.05 -40.45 -1.06
CA ASP A 509 -4.74 -39.99 0.13
C ASP A 509 -4.75 -38.45 0.22
N TYR A 510 -5.70 -37.84 -0.49
CA TYR A 510 -5.87 -36.39 -0.49
C TYR A 510 -6.34 -35.84 0.86
N GLU A 511 -7.08 -36.63 1.66
CA GLU A 511 -7.63 -36.19 2.95
C GLU A 511 -6.55 -36.19 4.04
N GLY A 512 -5.72 -37.24 4.08
CA GLY A 512 -4.52 -37.28 4.91
C GLY A 512 -3.55 -36.14 4.57
N PHE A 513 -3.33 -35.86 3.28
CA PHE A 513 -2.49 -34.75 2.85
C PHE A 513 -3.04 -33.37 3.28
N ARG A 514 -4.34 -33.13 3.14
CA ARG A 514 -4.99 -31.86 3.55
C ARG A 514 -4.89 -31.65 5.06
N SER A 515 -5.24 -32.67 5.85
CA SER A 515 -5.17 -32.59 7.32
C SER A 515 -3.74 -32.41 7.84
N ALA A 516 -2.77 -33.09 7.23
CA ALA A 516 -1.35 -32.90 7.53
C ALA A 516 -0.88 -31.48 7.19
N SER A 517 -1.25 -30.95 6.03
CA SER A 517 -0.92 -29.58 5.61
C SER A 517 -1.52 -28.55 6.56
N GLU A 518 -2.80 -28.69 6.90
CA GLU A 518 -3.50 -27.80 7.83
C GLU A 518 -2.85 -27.79 9.23
N LEU A 519 -2.41 -28.95 9.72
CA LEU A 519 -1.70 -29.04 10.98
C LEU A 519 -0.39 -28.22 10.97
N GLN A 520 0.34 -28.23 9.85
CA GLN A 520 1.57 -27.45 9.71
C GLN A 520 1.30 -25.94 9.68
N TRP A 521 0.27 -25.50 8.94
CA TRP A 521 -0.17 -24.11 8.95
C TRP A 521 -0.59 -23.65 10.36
N ARG A 522 -1.36 -24.47 11.10
CA ARG A 522 -1.74 -24.19 12.49
C ARG A 522 -0.53 -24.08 13.42
N ARG A 523 0.49 -24.93 13.25
CA ARG A 523 1.74 -24.86 14.03
C ARG A 523 2.50 -23.55 13.74
N PHE A 524 2.64 -23.19 12.48
CA PHE A 524 3.27 -21.94 12.07
C PHE A 524 2.51 -20.71 12.60
N TYR A 525 1.18 -20.71 12.50
CA TYR A 525 0.34 -19.63 13.01
C TYR A 525 0.42 -19.47 14.54
N ARG A 526 0.47 -20.58 15.30
CA ARG A 526 0.69 -20.52 16.76
C ARG A 526 2.03 -19.88 17.13
N LEU A 527 3.09 -20.18 16.37
CA LEU A 527 4.39 -19.56 16.56
C LEU A 527 4.33 -18.03 16.30
N LEU A 528 3.61 -17.61 15.25
CA LEU A 528 3.39 -16.19 14.95
C LEU A 528 2.65 -15.47 16.08
N ILE A 529 1.58 -16.08 16.61
CA ILE A 529 0.83 -15.52 17.75
C ILE A 529 1.76 -15.34 18.97
N GLU A 530 2.61 -16.32 19.26
CA GLU A 530 3.49 -16.26 20.43
C GLU A 530 4.56 -15.17 20.30
N LEU A 531 5.14 -14.99 19.11
CA LEU A 531 6.04 -13.87 18.83
C LEU A 531 5.30 -12.52 18.90
N ASP A 532 4.06 -12.46 18.42
CA ASP A 532 3.27 -11.23 18.47
C ASP A 532 2.89 -10.80 19.89
N LYS A 533 2.59 -11.75 20.79
CA LYS A 533 2.38 -11.44 22.22
C LYS A 533 3.59 -10.75 22.84
N GLN A 534 4.81 -11.14 22.48
CA GLN A 534 6.02 -10.49 22.98
C GLN A 534 6.17 -9.05 22.46
N ARG A 535 5.65 -8.75 21.27
CA ARG A 535 5.62 -7.39 20.69
C ARG A 535 4.58 -6.49 21.37
N GLY A 536 3.48 -7.09 21.82
CA GLY A 536 2.37 -6.43 22.50
C GLY A 536 2.61 -6.12 23.98
N GLU A 537 3.80 -6.39 24.52
CA GLU A 537 4.12 -6.03 25.91
C GLU A 537 4.02 -4.50 26.11
N ALA A 538 3.10 -4.04 26.95
CA ALA A 538 2.96 -2.62 27.28
C ALA A 538 4.10 -2.13 28.18
N LEU A 539 4.63 -0.94 27.86
CA LEU A 539 5.78 -0.30 28.50
C LEU A 539 5.43 1.03 29.17
N SER A 540 4.64 1.88 28.51
CA SER A 540 4.28 3.20 29.05
C SER A 540 2.93 3.69 28.52
N LEU A 541 2.38 4.70 29.19
CA LEU A 541 1.15 5.40 28.82
C LEU A 541 1.44 6.90 28.63
N SER A 542 1.01 7.48 27.52
CA SER A 542 1.19 8.90 27.23
C SER A 542 -0.14 9.57 26.88
N TYR A 543 -0.31 10.82 27.29
CA TYR A 543 -1.46 11.66 26.95
C TYR A 543 -0.99 12.91 26.22
N GLU A 544 -1.63 13.25 25.12
CA GLU A 544 -1.39 14.46 24.35
C GLU A 544 -2.44 15.54 24.70
N PRO A 545 -2.09 16.59 25.47
CA PRO A 545 -3.07 17.55 25.97
C PRO A 545 -3.76 18.39 24.89
N THR A 546 -3.14 18.57 23.72
CA THR A 546 -3.72 19.38 22.65
C THR A 546 -4.70 18.63 21.77
N SER A 547 -4.58 17.31 21.67
CA SER A 547 -5.43 16.49 20.80
C SER A 547 -6.44 15.64 21.58
N GLY A 548 -6.26 15.53 22.90
CA GLY A 548 -7.01 14.61 23.75
C GLY A 548 -6.61 13.13 23.58
N LEU A 549 -5.60 12.84 22.75
CA LEU A 549 -5.27 11.45 22.41
C LEU A 549 -4.43 10.77 23.49
N SER A 550 -4.84 9.56 23.87
CA SER A 550 -4.07 8.68 24.76
C SER A 550 -3.39 7.56 23.98
N TRP A 551 -2.13 7.28 24.31
CA TRP A 551 -1.28 6.31 23.64
C TRP A 551 -0.80 5.25 24.62
N VAL A 552 -1.06 3.98 24.31
CA VAL A 552 -0.40 2.84 24.96
C VAL A 552 0.82 2.45 24.13
N VAL A 553 2.00 2.63 24.70
CA VAL A 553 3.27 2.33 24.04
C VAL A 553 3.66 0.90 24.39
N CYS A 554 3.72 0.04 23.39
CA CYS A 554 4.16 -1.35 23.53
C CYS A 554 5.61 -1.53 23.05
N ALA A 555 6.16 -2.72 23.25
CA ALA A 555 7.53 -3.04 22.87
C ALA A 555 7.80 -2.88 21.37
N ASP A 556 6.86 -3.25 20.50
CA ASP A 556 6.96 -3.07 19.03
C ASP A 556 5.65 -2.66 18.34
N SER A 557 4.71 -2.12 19.10
CA SER A 557 3.48 -1.50 18.58
C SER A 557 3.13 -0.25 19.36
N LEU A 558 2.33 0.61 18.76
CA LEU A 558 1.78 1.79 19.41
C LEU A 558 0.26 1.74 19.24
N SER A 559 -0.48 1.86 20.32
CA SER A 559 -1.93 1.80 20.26
C SER A 559 -2.55 3.12 20.66
N SER A 560 -3.43 3.65 19.81
CA SER A 560 -4.23 4.83 20.13
C SER A 560 -5.51 4.40 20.83
N ILE A 561 -5.90 5.13 21.87
CA ILE A 561 -7.21 4.99 22.49
C ILE A 561 -8.16 5.99 21.82
N ARG A 562 -9.17 5.49 21.13
CA ARG A 562 -10.23 6.28 20.47
C ARG A 562 -11.58 6.04 21.15
N GLU A 563 -12.54 6.92 20.94
CA GLU A 563 -13.90 6.72 21.43
C GLU A 563 -14.62 5.63 20.61
N CYS A 564 -15.45 4.81 21.25
CA CYS A 564 -16.30 3.85 20.54
C CYS A 564 -17.40 4.59 19.78
N SER A 565 -17.70 4.15 18.57
CA SER A 565 -18.95 4.56 17.88
C SER A 565 -20.19 4.09 18.66
N GLN A 566 -21.36 4.69 18.42
CA GLN A 566 -22.60 4.27 19.10
C GLN A 566 -22.90 2.78 18.90
N LEU A 567 -22.65 2.24 17.69
CA LEU A 567 -22.80 0.82 17.39
C LEU A 567 -21.81 -0.05 18.18
N GLU A 568 -20.54 0.37 18.28
CA GLU A 568 -19.54 -0.33 19.10
C GLU A 568 -19.92 -0.32 20.59
N GLN A 569 -20.44 0.81 21.09
CA GLN A 569 -20.88 0.91 22.49
C GLN A 569 -22.01 -0.08 22.78
N ILE A 570 -23.01 -0.21 21.90
CA ILE A 570 -24.12 -1.15 22.05
C ILE A 570 -23.62 -2.60 22.07
N CYS A 571 -22.75 -2.97 21.13
CA CYS A 571 -22.30 -4.36 21.02
C CYS A 571 -21.28 -4.76 22.09
N HIS A 572 -20.42 -3.83 22.53
CA HIS A 572 -19.45 -4.10 23.59
C HIS A 572 -20.07 -4.05 25.00
N ASN A 573 -21.26 -3.44 25.15
CA ASN A 573 -21.94 -3.30 26.43
C ASN A 573 -23.38 -3.85 26.40
N PRO A 574 -23.60 -5.13 26.06
CA PRO A 574 -24.95 -5.68 25.88
C PRO A 574 -25.80 -5.64 27.16
N ALA A 575 -25.18 -5.59 28.34
CA ALA A 575 -25.86 -5.52 29.64
C ALA A 575 -26.33 -4.10 30.03
N VAL A 576 -25.87 -3.06 29.31
CA VAL A 576 -26.16 -1.66 29.64
C VAL A 576 -27.43 -1.21 28.91
N ARG A 577 -28.31 -0.53 29.65
CA ARG A 577 -29.53 0.05 29.04
C ARG A 577 -29.19 1.38 28.38
N HIS A 578 -29.29 1.41 27.05
CA HIS A 578 -29.15 2.63 26.27
C HIS A 578 -30.53 3.29 26.14
N GLU A 579 -30.73 4.43 26.83
CA GLU A 579 -32.02 5.14 26.82
C GLU A 579 -32.47 5.45 25.37
N GLY A 580 -33.68 5.03 25.01
CA GLY A 580 -34.25 5.22 23.66
C GLY A 580 -33.77 4.24 22.58
N LEU A 581 -32.81 3.37 22.89
CA LEU A 581 -32.21 2.37 21.98
C LEU A 581 -32.27 0.93 22.54
N GLU A 582 -33.10 0.68 23.55
CA GLU A 582 -33.23 -0.64 24.20
C GLU A 582 -33.65 -1.72 23.18
N ASP A 583 -34.69 -1.46 22.39
CA ASP A 583 -35.17 -2.39 21.37
C ASP A 583 -34.14 -2.63 20.26
N SER A 584 -33.38 -1.59 19.87
CA SER A 584 -32.30 -1.71 18.87
C SER A 584 -31.14 -2.55 19.40
N THR A 585 -30.79 -2.39 20.68
CA THR A 585 -29.77 -3.19 21.36
C THR A 585 -30.17 -4.66 21.40
N LEU A 586 -31.45 -4.94 21.68
CA LEU A 586 -32.00 -6.29 21.69
C LEU A 586 -31.97 -6.92 20.29
N LEU A 587 -32.37 -6.19 19.25
CA LEU A 587 -32.33 -6.67 17.86
C LEU A 587 -30.89 -6.98 17.40
N ILE A 588 -29.93 -6.11 17.72
CA ILE A 588 -28.52 -6.30 17.35
C ILE A 588 -27.92 -7.49 18.09
N SER A 589 -28.06 -7.54 19.41
CA SER A 589 -27.51 -8.62 20.22
C SER A 589 -28.13 -9.98 19.89
N THR A 590 -29.44 -10.04 19.62
CA THR A 590 -30.12 -11.28 19.22
C THR A 590 -29.57 -11.82 17.91
N ALA A 591 -29.35 -10.96 16.90
CA ALA A 591 -28.76 -11.39 15.63
C ALA A 591 -27.33 -11.90 15.79
N LEU A 592 -26.50 -11.20 16.57
CA LEU A 592 -25.11 -11.61 16.81
C LEU A 592 -25.06 -12.96 17.54
N ASN A 593 -25.85 -13.13 18.60
CA ASN A 593 -25.93 -14.39 19.35
C ASN A 593 -26.43 -15.55 18.46
N PHE A 594 -27.42 -15.29 17.60
CA PHE A 594 -27.95 -16.31 16.69
C PHE A 594 -26.90 -16.81 15.70
N VAL A 595 -26.08 -15.90 15.15
CA VAL A 595 -25.01 -16.26 14.22
C VAL A 595 -23.79 -16.88 14.93
N ASP A 596 -23.53 -16.53 16.19
CA ASP A 596 -22.42 -17.12 16.97
C ASP A 596 -22.58 -18.63 17.21
N VAL A 597 -23.82 -19.14 17.16
CA VAL A 597 -24.12 -20.58 17.24
C VAL A 597 -23.71 -21.33 15.96
N PHE A 598 -23.56 -20.64 14.83
CA PHE A 598 -23.37 -21.29 13.54
C PHE A 598 -21.97 -21.90 13.44
N SER A 599 -21.90 -23.12 12.90
CA SER A 599 -20.61 -23.73 12.57
C SER A 599 -19.90 -22.96 11.44
N ASP A 600 -18.56 -23.01 11.40
CA ASP A 600 -17.75 -22.44 10.30
C ASP A 600 -18.25 -22.87 8.90
N SER A 601 -18.75 -24.11 8.80
CA SER A 601 -19.32 -24.63 7.55
C SER A 601 -20.59 -23.91 7.13
N MET A 602 -21.50 -23.64 8.07
CA MET A 602 -22.74 -22.91 7.79
C MET A 602 -22.40 -21.48 7.37
N LEU A 603 -21.52 -20.80 8.10
CA LEU A 603 -21.08 -19.44 7.80
C LEU A 603 -20.46 -19.35 6.40
N GLN A 604 -19.68 -20.33 5.98
CA GLN A 604 -19.10 -20.38 4.62
C GLN A 604 -20.17 -20.50 3.53
N ILE A 605 -21.18 -21.34 3.73
CA ILE A 605 -22.28 -21.48 2.78
C ILE A 605 -23.05 -20.16 2.69
N CYS A 606 -23.41 -19.55 3.84
CA CYS A 606 -24.07 -18.25 3.88
C CYS A 606 -23.25 -17.17 3.17
N ASN A 607 -21.93 -17.12 3.39
CA ASN A 607 -21.04 -16.19 2.70
C ASN A 607 -20.94 -16.46 1.19
N ALA A 608 -20.93 -17.72 0.75
CA ALA A 608 -20.91 -18.06 -0.68
C ALA A 608 -22.21 -17.62 -1.39
N VAL A 609 -23.36 -17.81 -0.74
CA VAL A 609 -24.65 -17.33 -1.26
C VAL A 609 -24.68 -15.80 -1.28
N LEU A 610 -24.24 -15.15 -0.19
CA LEU A 610 -24.15 -13.70 -0.13
C LEU A 610 -23.26 -13.11 -1.23
N ARG A 611 -22.10 -13.72 -1.52
CA ARG A 611 -21.21 -13.27 -2.61
C ARG A 611 -21.94 -13.20 -3.96
N SER A 612 -22.81 -14.16 -4.27
CA SER A 612 -23.61 -14.10 -5.50
C SER A 612 -24.57 -12.91 -5.51
N GLU A 613 -25.21 -12.60 -4.39
CA GLU A 613 -26.11 -11.44 -4.25
C GLU A 613 -25.37 -10.09 -4.26
N LEU A 614 -24.10 -10.04 -3.81
CA LEU A 614 -23.31 -8.81 -3.78
C LEU A 614 -22.63 -8.47 -5.11
N LEU A 615 -22.24 -9.50 -5.87
CA LEU A 615 -21.39 -9.34 -7.06
C LEU A 615 -22.18 -9.46 -8.38
N GLU A 616 -23.37 -10.07 -8.36
CA GLU A 616 -24.20 -10.25 -9.56
C GLU A 616 -25.45 -9.36 -9.51
N ASP A 617 -25.75 -8.69 -10.63
CA ASP A 617 -27.01 -7.96 -10.77
C ASP A 617 -28.15 -8.96 -11.04
N SER A 618 -29.04 -9.12 -10.06
CA SER A 618 -30.20 -10.01 -10.15
C SER A 618 -31.39 -9.28 -10.80
N ALA A 619 -32.03 -9.94 -11.77
CA ALA A 619 -33.30 -9.48 -12.36
C ALA A 619 -34.55 -9.97 -11.58
N LYS A 620 -34.34 -10.73 -10.49
CA LYS A 620 -35.40 -11.30 -9.65
C LYS A 620 -36.05 -10.23 -8.77
N THR A 621 -37.27 -10.49 -8.30
CA THR A 621 -37.93 -9.63 -7.30
C THR A 621 -37.26 -9.77 -5.93
N ASP A 622 -37.48 -8.81 -5.03
CA ASP A 622 -36.87 -8.85 -3.69
C ASP A 622 -37.27 -10.13 -2.92
N ASP A 623 -38.53 -10.57 -3.01
CA ASP A 623 -39.01 -11.80 -2.37
C ASP A 623 -38.33 -13.06 -2.94
N GLU A 624 -38.17 -13.15 -4.26
CA GLU A 624 -37.46 -14.26 -4.92
C GLU A 624 -35.99 -14.32 -4.53
N ARG A 625 -35.36 -13.16 -4.25
CA ARG A 625 -33.97 -13.07 -3.78
C ARG A 625 -33.84 -13.56 -2.34
N ILE A 626 -34.75 -13.14 -1.47
CA ILE A 626 -34.81 -13.58 -0.06
C ILE A 626 -35.05 -15.10 0.01
N GLN A 627 -35.99 -15.61 -0.78
CA GLN A 627 -36.25 -17.05 -0.87
C GLN A 627 -35.05 -17.82 -1.42
N TYR A 628 -34.40 -17.32 -2.47
CA TYR A 628 -33.18 -17.91 -3.01
C TYR A 628 -32.07 -17.97 -1.95
N PHE A 629 -31.90 -16.92 -1.15
CA PHE A 629 -30.92 -16.90 -0.06
C PHE A 629 -31.24 -17.99 0.97
N SER A 630 -32.48 -18.06 1.44
CA SER A 630 -32.93 -19.08 2.42
C SER A 630 -32.74 -20.51 1.91
N ASP A 631 -33.15 -20.79 0.67
CA ASP A 631 -33.09 -22.12 0.06
C ASP A 631 -31.65 -22.61 -0.14
N LYS A 632 -30.74 -21.69 -0.51
CA LYS A 632 -29.33 -22.02 -0.78
C LYS A 632 -28.48 -22.05 0.47
N ALA A 633 -28.73 -21.13 1.41
CA ALA A 633 -28.00 -21.10 2.67
C ALA A 633 -28.44 -22.24 3.59
N ALA A 634 -29.74 -22.57 3.58
CA ALA A 634 -30.35 -23.70 4.27
C ALA A 634 -29.93 -23.88 5.75
N PHE A 635 -29.56 -22.78 6.42
CA PHE A 635 -29.06 -22.79 7.79
C PHE A 635 -30.13 -23.27 8.79
N TRP A 636 -31.41 -22.97 8.53
CA TRP A 636 -32.56 -23.41 9.32
C TRP A 636 -32.66 -24.94 9.48
N ARG A 637 -32.03 -25.75 8.62
CA ARG A 637 -32.01 -27.22 8.76
C ARG A 637 -31.04 -27.72 9.83
N GLN A 638 -30.08 -26.89 10.21
CA GLN A 638 -28.96 -27.26 11.07
C GLN A 638 -28.99 -26.51 12.41
N THR A 639 -29.78 -25.44 12.52
CA THR A 639 -30.07 -24.74 13.76
C THR A 639 -30.98 -25.57 14.67
N SER A 640 -30.79 -25.51 15.99
CA SER A 640 -31.64 -26.23 16.93
C SER A 640 -32.92 -25.45 17.26
N ASP A 641 -34.00 -26.16 17.61
CA ASP A 641 -35.26 -25.54 18.04
C ASP A 641 -35.06 -24.66 19.30
N GLU A 642 -34.08 -24.97 20.15
CA GLU A 642 -33.75 -24.17 21.34
C GLU A 642 -33.16 -22.80 20.97
N ASP A 643 -32.33 -22.74 19.92
CA ASP A 643 -31.72 -21.48 19.47
C ASP A 643 -32.74 -20.58 18.77
N CYS A 644 -33.65 -21.16 17.98
CA CYS A 644 -34.78 -20.42 17.40
C CYS A 644 -35.73 -19.90 18.50
N ALA A 645 -36.00 -20.71 19.53
CA ALA A 645 -36.81 -20.28 20.67
C ALA A 645 -36.22 -19.06 21.38
N GLN A 646 -34.89 -18.98 21.55
CA GLN A 646 -34.22 -17.81 22.13
C GLN A 646 -34.47 -16.52 21.32
N VAL A 647 -34.52 -16.62 20.00
CA VAL A 647 -34.84 -15.48 19.12
C VAL A 647 -36.29 -15.03 19.34
N THR A 648 -37.24 -15.97 19.39
CA THR A 648 -38.65 -15.67 19.65
C THR A 648 -38.91 -15.13 21.06
N ASP A 649 -38.17 -15.62 22.06
CA ASP A 649 -38.25 -15.14 23.45
C ASP A 649 -37.73 -13.70 23.57
N ALA A 650 -36.67 -13.37 22.83
CA ALA A 650 -36.10 -12.02 22.81
C ALA A 650 -36.98 -11.02 22.04
N LEU A 651 -37.47 -11.39 20.85
CA LEU A 651 -38.18 -10.46 19.95
C LEU A 651 -39.72 -10.50 20.09
N GLY A 652 -40.22 -11.38 20.96
CA GLY A 652 -41.64 -11.62 21.19
C GLY A 652 -42.26 -12.59 20.17
N GLN A 653 -43.45 -13.11 20.51
CA GLN A 653 -44.20 -14.00 19.61
C GLN A 653 -44.45 -13.34 18.25
N ASN A 654 -44.24 -14.11 17.17
CA ASN A 654 -44.32 -13.64 15.78
C ASN A 654 -43.51 -12.35 15.54
N PHE A 655 -42.40 -12.19 16.26
CA PHE A 655 -41.50 -11.04 16.19
C PHE A 655 -42.23 -9.70 16.36
N ALA A 656 -43.18 -9.61 17.31
CA ALA A 656 -44.01 -8.43 17.53
C ALA A 656 -43.22 -7.13 17.76
N LEU A 657 -42.01 -7.21 18.32
CA LEU A 657 -41.14 -6.04 18.53
C LEU A 657 -40.53 -5.50 17.23
N VAL A 658 -40.45 -6.32 16.19
CA VAL A 658 -39.81 -5.95 14.92
C VAL A 658 -40.76 -5.06 14.10
N THR A 659 -40.33 -3.82 13.90
CA THR A 659 -41.07 -2.78 13.16
C THR A 659 -40.14 -2.03 12.21
N MET A 660 -40.71 -1.31 11.23
CA MET A 660 -39.92 -0.49 10.31
C MET A 660 -39.17 0.63 11.03
N GLU A 661 -39.78 1.23 12.06
CA GLU A 661 -39.14 2.26 12.88
C GLU A 661 -37.92 1.71 13.64
N LEU A 662 -38.00 0.47 14.12
CA LEU A 662 -36.89 -0.20 14.79
C LEU A 662 -35.71 -0.44 13.84
N TYR A 663 -35.98 -0.93 12.63
CA TYR A 663 -34.94 -1.08 11.62
C TYR A 663 -34.37 0.27 11.22
N GLN A 664 -35.19 1.31 11.01
CA GLN A 664 -34.69 2.66 10.70
C GLN A 664 -33.72 3.18 11.78
N LYS A 665 -34.09 3.10 13.06
CA LYS A 665 -33.20 3.46 14.18
C LYS A 665 -31.90 2.65 14.17
N THR A 666 -31.99 1.35 13.89
CA THR A 666 -30.83 0.45 13.82
C THR A 666 -29.91 0.82 12.64
N THR A 667 -30.49 1.19 11.50
CA THR A 667 -29.73 1.67 10.33
C THR A 667 -29.11 3.05 10.55
N ASP A 668 -29.76 3.92 11.34
CA ASP A 668 -29.25 5.25 11.66
C ASP A 668 -27.96 5.18 12.50
N LEU A 669 -27.76 4.13 13.30
CA LEU A 669 -26.52 3.87 14.03
C LEU A 669 -25.31 3.63 13.11
N MET A 670 -25.55 3.27 11.84
CA MET A 670 -24.52 3.01 10.82
C MET A 670 -24.32 4.19 9.86
N LYS A 671 -25.15 5.25 9.96
CA LYS A 671 -25.05 6.44 9.12
C LYS A 671 -24.00 7.41 9.65
N ALA A 672 -23.47 8.25 8.77
CA ALA A 672 -22.55 9.32 9.15
C ALA A 672 -23.29 10.37 10.01
N THR A 673 -22.64 10.84 11.08
CA THR A 673 -23.12 11.96 11.90
C THR A 673 -22.92 13.29 11.16
N GLU A 674 -23.81 14.27 11.39
CA GLU A 674 -23.77 15.59 10.72
C GLU A 674 -22.43 16.33 10.89
N ASP A 675 -21.73 16.11 12.00
CA ASP A 675 -20.40 16.69 12.26
C ASP A 675 -19.30 16.20 11.31
N SER A 676 -19.51 15.05 10.67
CA SER A 676 -18.57 14.43 9.73
C SER A 676 -18.54 15.13 8.36
N GLN A 677 -19.51 16.00 8.06
CA GLN A 677 -19.68 16.67 6.76
C GLN A 677 -18.90 17.99 6.61
N ARG A 678 -18.07 18.35 7.60
CA ARG A 678 -17.33 19.62 7.61
C ARG A 678 -16.09 19.57 6.69
N GLU A 679 -15.77 20.68 6.03
CA GLU A 679 -14.55 20.80 5.24
C GLU A 679 -13.28 20.47 6.07
N HIS A 680 -12.48 19.51 5.58
CA HIS A 680 -11.23 19.12 6.25
C HIS A 680 -10.23 20.28 6.26
N ARG A 681 -9.96 20.84 7.44
CA ARG A 681 -8.95 21.90 7.64
C ARG A 681 -7.56 21.32 7.88
N TYR A 682 -7.49 20.18 8.56
CA TYR A 682 -6.26 19.50 8.93
C TYR A 682 -6.19 18.12 8.26
N PRO A 683 -5.46 17.98 7.14
CA PRO A 683 -5.23 16.66 6.54
C PRO A 683 -4.38 15.77 7.45
N LEU A 684 -4.54 14.46 7.32
CA LEU A 684 -3.75 13.48 8.07
C LEU A 684 -2.30 13.40 7.54
N THR A 685 -1.35 13.19 8.45
CA THR A 685 0.04 12.82 8.11
C THR A 685 0.11 11.38 7.60
N ASP A 686 1.28 10.91 7.15
CA ASP A 686 1.44 9.48 6.79
C ASP A 686 1.17 8.53 7.95
N PHE A 687 1.59 8.93 9.15
CA PHE A 687 1.31 8.17 10.37
C PHE A 687 -0.18 8.19 10.71
N GLY A 688 -0.83 9.37 10.64
CA GLY A 688 -2.27 9.51 10.87
C GLY A 688 -3.12 8.75 9.85
N ARG A 689 -2.72 8.71 8.57
CA ARG A 689 -3.39 7.90 7.54
C ARG A 689 -3.35 6.42 7.89
N LYS A 690 -2.20 5.89 8.31
CA LYS A 690 -2.07 4.47 8.75
C LYS A 690 -2.93 4.18 9.97
N LEU A 691 -3.02 5.12 10.91
CA LEU A 691 -3.88 5.00 12.07
C LEU A 691 -5.37 4.94 11.67
N ALA A 692 -5.80 5.86 10.82
CA ALA A 692 -7.17 5.89 10.31
C ALA A 692 -7.49 4.62 9.51
N VAL A 693 -6.59 4.15 8.66
CA VAL A 693 -6.74 2.89 7.90
C VAL A 693 -6.89 1.71 8.85
N LYS A 694 -6.11 1.65 9.92
CA LYS A 694 -6.23 0.58 10.92
C LYS A 694 -7.58 0.65 11.67
N ALA A 695 -8.04 1.84 12.03
CA ALA A 695 -9.38 2.02 12.61
C ALA A 695 -10.49 1.62 11.62
N ILE A 696 -10.33 1.94 10.33
CA ILE A 696 -11.24 1.49 9.26
C ILE A 696 -11.24 -0.04 9.15
N GLN A 697 -10.07 -0.71 9.16
CA GLN A 697 -10.01 -2.18 9.16
C GLN A 697 -10.84 -2.80 10.28
N GLU A 698 -10.67 -2.30 11.50
CA GLU A 698 -11.36 -2.81 12.68
C GLU A 698 -12.87 -2.55 12.59
N LEU A 699 -13.27 -1.36 12.13
CA LEU A 699 -14.67 -0.97 12.06
C LEU A 699 -15.42 -1.63 10.88
N VAL A 700 -14.76 -1.83 9.73
CA VAL A 700 -15.33 -2.54 8.56
C VAL A 700 -15.69 -3.97 8.93
N GLU A 701 -14.75 -4.73 9.51
CA GLU A 701 -15.01 -6.13 9.91
C GLU A 701 -16.11 -6.21 10.96
N PHE A 702 -16.13 -5.26 11.89
CA PHE A 702 -17.16 -5.18 12.91
C PHE A 702 -18.56 -4.88 12.32
N GLN A 703 -18.68 -3.82 11.51
CA GLN A 703 -19.95 -3.48 10.85
C GLN A 703 -20.40 -4.55 9.86
N TRP A 704 -19.45 -5.20 9.16
CA TRP A 704 -19.75 -6.34 8.29
C TRP A 704 -20.42 -7.47 9.07
N ASN A 705 -19.86 -7.86 10.21
CA ASN A 705 -20.41 -8.91 11.05
C ASN A 705 -21.81 -8.55 11.57
N VAL A 706 -22.04 -7.28 11.96
CA VAL A 706 -23.36 -6.80 12.39
C VAL A 706 -24.36 -6.86 11.23
N CYS A 707 -24.05 -6.29 10.06
CA CYS A 707 -24.93 -6.30 8.88
C CYS A 707 -25.22 -7.71 8.39
N PHE A 708 -24.21 -8.58 8.36
CA PHE A 708 -24.34 -9.98 7.96
C PHE A 708 -25.25 -10.74 8.92
N SER A 709 -25.10 -10.52 10.23
CA SER A 709 -25.95 -11.16 11.23
C SER A 709 -27.39 -10.67 11.15
N GLN A 710 -27.60 -9.37 10.93
CA GLN A 710 -28.93 -8.81 10.70
C GLN A 710 -29.60 -9.35 9.43
N LEU A 711 -28.83 -9.59 8.36
CA LEU A 711 -29.35 -10.22 7.14
C LEU A 711 -29.82 -11.66 7.40
N ILE A 712 -29.01 -12.45 8.10
CA ILE A 712 -29.37 -13.83 8.47
C ILE A 712 -30.63 -13.84 9.34
N LEU A 713 -30.68 -12.97 10.35
CA LEU A 713 -31.85 -12.86 11.23
C LEU A 713 -33.11 -12.46 10.45
N LEU A 714 -33.01 -11.47 9.54
CA LEU A 714 -34.15 -11.04 8.71
C LEU A 714 -34.70 -12.19 7.85
N VAL A 715 -33.81 -12.96 7.22
CA VAL A 715 -34.19 -14.13 6.41
C VAL A 715 -34.80 -15.22 7.28
N HIS A 716 -34.27 -15.45 8.48
CA HIS A 716 -34.82 -16.43 9.41
C HIS A 716 -36.25 -16.06 9.84
N MET A 717 -36.46 -14.82 10.29
CA MET A 717 -37.76 -14.35 10.78
C MET A 717 -38.84 -14.35 9.68
N GLU A 718 -38.47 -14.14 8.42
CA GLU A 718 -39.44 -14.16 7.31
C GLU A 718 -40.01 -15.56 7.05
N PHE A 719 -39.25 -16.62 7.32
CA PHE A 719 -39.69 -18.00 7.10
C PHE A 719 -40.13 -18.72 8.38
N GLU A 720 -40.13 -18.03 9.53
CA GLU A 720 -40.55 -18.58 10.82
C GLU A 720 -41.90 -18.01 11.26
N PHE A 721 -42.98 -18.73 10.93
CA PHE A 721 -44.35 -18.37 11.32
C PHE A 721 -45.26 -19.60 11.38
N ASP A 722 -46.24 -19.59 12.28
CA ASP A 722 -47.22 -20.67 12.44
C ASP A 722 -48.35 -20.59 11.40
N SER A 723 -48.74 -19.37 11.02
CA SER A 723 -49.80 -19.12 10.03
C SER A 723 -49.33 -18.09 8.99
N PRO A 724 -49.76 -18.20 7.72
CA PRO A 724 -49.32 -17.29 6.66
C PRO A 724 -49.75 -15.83 6.89
N GLU A 725 -50.73 -15.59 7.77
CA GLU A 725 -51.14 -14.24 8.17
C GLU A 725 -50.11 -13.59 9.11
N ASP A 726 -49.39 -14.40 9.89
CA ASP A 726 -48.36 -13.97 10.83
C ASP A 726 -47.00 -13.70 10.18
N ALA A 727 -46.86 -13.96 8.88
CA ALA A 727 -45.62 -13.73 8.15
C ALA A 727 -45.15 -12.27 8.25
N LEU A 728 -43.84 -12.07 8.41
CA LEU A 728 -43.26 -10.76 8.71
C LEU A 728 -43.53 -9.74 7.58
N HIS A 729 -43.56 -10.18 6.32
CA HIS A 729 -43.85 -9.31 5.17
C HIS A 729 -45.24 -8.67 5.20
N ASN A 730 -46.20 -9.22 5.94
CA ASN A 730 -47.53 -8.62 6.10
C ASN A 730 -47.49 -7.35 6.97
N ARG A 731 -46.45 -7.18 7.79
CA ARG A 731 -46.27 -6.06 8.72
C ARG A 731 -45.13 -5.12 8.33
N LEU A 732 -44.12 -5.64 7.65
CA LEU A 732 -42.87 -4.94 7.32
C LEU A 732 -42.59 -5.04 5.81
N ASP A 733 -42.11 -3.95 5.22
CA ASP A 733 -41.50 -4.01 3.89
C ASP A 733 -40.07 -4.59 4.00
N ILE A 734 -40.00 -5.93 4.03
CA ILE A 734 -38.74 -6.69 4.14
C ILE A 734 -37.84 -6.42 2.95
N GLY A 735 -38.39 -6.23 1.75
CA GLY A 735 -37.62 -5.94 0.55
C GLY A 735 -36.79 -4.66 0.69
N THR A 736 -37.36 -3.61 1.30
CA THR A 736 -36.61 -2.37 1.57
C THR A 736 -35.46 -2.58 2.56
N VAL A 737 -35.68 -3.32 3.65
CA VAL A 737 -34.62 -3.63 4.64
C VAL A 737 -33.54 -4.51 4.02
N TYR A 738 -33.93 -5.55 3.27
CA TYR A 738 -33.01 -6.45 2.58
C TYR A 738 -32.13 -5.68 1.58
N ARG A 739 -32.73 -4.82 0.73
CA ARG A 739 -31.97 -3.97 -0.21
C ARG A 739 -30.98 -3.07 0.51
N TYR A 740 -31.39 -2.44 1.61
CA TYR A 740 -30.51 -1.60 2.40
C TYR A 740 -29.30 -2.38 2.94
N LEU A 741 -29.53 -3.53 3.59
CA LEU A 741 -28.47 -4.38 4.13
C LEU A 741 -27.50 -4.86 3.04
N ILE A 742 -28.02 -5.24 1.86
CA ILE A 742 -27.20 -5.63 0.71
C ILE A 742 -26.36 -4.46 0.17
N THR A 743 -26.91 -3.25 0.08
CA THR A 743 -26.16 -2.05 -0.33
C THR A 743 -25.05 -1.71 0.68
N CYS A 744 -25.36 -1.77 1.98
CA CYS A 744 -24.37 -1.58 3.05
C CYS A 744 -23.26 -2.63 2.96
N LEU A 745 -23.61 -3.91 2.84
CA LEU A 745 -22.63 -4.99 2.67
C LEU A 745 -21.79 -4.76 1.40
N ARG A 746 -22.39 -4.47 0.24
CA ARG A 746 -21.63 -4.22 -1.00
C ARG A 746 -20.60 -3.09 -0.83
N ARG A 747 -20.96 -2.01 -0.13
CA ARG A 747 -20.04 -0.91 0.21
C ARG A 747 -18.94 -1.36 1.17
N LEU A 748 -19.29 -2.08 2.23
CA LEU A 748 -18.33 -2.58 3.21
C LEU A 748 -17.32 -3.55 2.56
N GLU A 749 -17.75 -4.42 1.64
CA GLU A 749 -16.86 -5.35 0.93
C GLU A 749 -15.89 -4.61 0.00
N LEU A 750 -16.33 -3.55 -0.67
CA LEU A 750 -15.43 -2.69 -1.46
C LEU A 750 -14.33 -2.08 -0.57
N ILE A 751 -14.71 -1.52 0.58
CA ILE A 751 -13.76 -0.89 1.50
C ILE A 751 -12.84 -1.96 2.11
N ARG A 752 -13.39 -3.13 2.48
CA ARG A 752 -12.63 -4.29 2.95
C ARG A 752 -11.56 -4.69 1.93
N TRP A 753 -11.92 -4.79 0.65
CA TRP A 753 -10.97 -5.09 -0.43
C TRP A 753 -9.89 -4.00 -0.57
N LEU A 754 -10.27 -2.72 -0.56
CA LEU A 754 -9.33 -1.60 -0.69
C LEU A 754 -8.30 -1.56 0.45
N VAL A 755 -8.71 -1.93 1.65
CA VAL A 755 -7.87 -1.87 2.83
C VAL A 755 -7.05 -3.16 3.03
N LYS A 756 -7.51 -4.29 2.50
CA LYS A 756 -6.77 -5.57 2.44
C LYS A 756 -5.69 -5.58 1.35
N THR A 757 -5.94 -4.92 0.22
CA THR A 757 -5.04 -4.95 -0.94
C THR A 757 -3.81 -4.06 -0.73
N GLN A 758 -2.61 -4.62 -0.90
CA GLN A 758 -1.34 -3.88 -0.81
C GLN A 758 -0.73 -3.60 -2.19
N LEU A 759 -0.12 -2.43 -2.33
CA LEU A 759 0.51 -1.95 -3.55
C LEU A 759 1.93 -1.45 -3.30
N PRO A 760 2.91 -1.83 -4.14
CA PRO A 760 4.20 -1.17 -4.20
C PRO A 760 4.07 0.14 -5.00
N VAL A 761 4.27 1.28 -4.35
CA VAL A 761 4.25 2.61 -4.97
C VAL A 761 5.66 3.19 -4.97
N PRO A 762 6.13 3.80 -6.07
CA PRO A 762 7.46 4.42 -6.11
C PRO A 762 7.54 5.63 -5.17
N ILE A 763 8.62 5.73 -4.41
CA ILE A 763 8.86 6.87 -3.51
C ILE A 763 9.34 8.06 -4.35
N HIS A 764 8.49 9.07 -4.53
CA HIS A 764 8.87 10.30 -5.23
C HIS A 764 9.67 11.20 -4.29
N ASN A 765 10.99 11.03 -4.26
CA ASN A 765 11.88 11.94 -3.54
C ASN A 765 11.87 13.32 -4.22
N ALA A 766 11.36 14.34 -3.53
CA ALA A 766 11.30 15.73 -4.01
C ALA A 766 12.67 16.37 -4.31
N ASP A 767 13.78 15.68 -4.02
CA ASP A 767 15.14 16.14 -4.29
C ASP A 767 15.56 16.08 -5.78
N LYS A 768 14.69 15.62 -6.69
CA LYS A 768 14.96 15.59 -8.14
C LYS A 768 14.51 16.86 -8.90
N SER A 769 14.55 18.03 -8.26
CA SER A 769 14.31 19.32 -8.92
C SER A 769 15.60 20.12 -9.21
N GLU A 770 16.68 19.46 -9.60
CA GLU A 770 17.78 20.10 -10.33
C GLU A 770 18.10 19.27 -11.58
N PRO A 771 18.09 19.85 -12.80
CA PRO A 771 18.43 19.14 -14.02
C PRO A 771 19.96 19.03 -14.11
N ALA A 772 20.55 18.08 -13.38
CA ALA A 772 21.93 17.70 -13.59
C ALA A 772 22.02 16.81 -14.85
N SER A 773 22.99 17.15 -15.70
CA SER A 773 23.34 16.59 -17.01
C SER A 773 23.16 15.07 -17.18
N PRO A 774 22.90 14.58 -18.41
CA PRO A 774 22.66 13.17 -18.69
C PRO A 774 23.99 12.40 -18.69
N ALA A 775 24.56 12.17 -17.51
CA ALA A 775 25.64 11.21 -17.33
C ALA A 775 25.03 9.90 -16.87
N ILE A 776 25.27 8.86 -17.70
CA ILE A 776 24.89 7.46 -17.55
C ILE A 776 24.84 7.03 -16.07
N THR A 777 23.66 7.10 -15.47
CA THR A 777 23.39 6.47 -14.18
C THR A 777 23.00 5.02 -14.44
N LYS A 778 23.80 4.10 -13.90
CA LYS A 778 23.37 2.71 -13.64
C LYS A 778 21.92 2.77 -13.15
N ARG A 779 21.02 1.97 -13.72
CA ARG A 779 19.65 1.73 -13.23
C ARG A 779 19.69 1.63 -11.70
N GLN A 780 19.44 2.73 -11.01
CA GLN A 780 19.21 2.73 -9.57
C GLN A 780 17.80 2.16 -9.43
N THR A 781 17.68 1.04 -8.73
CA THR A 781 16.41 0.42 -8.39
C THR A 781 15.51 1.50 -7.80
N GLU A 782 14.38 1.79 -8.44
CA GLU A 782 13.42 2.76 -7.90
C GLU A 782 12.96 2.22 -6.54
N GLU A 783 13.22 3.00 -5.47
CA GLU A 783 12.82 2.61 -4.12
C GLU A 783 11.28 2.65 -4.04
N THR A 784 10.67 1.50 -3.75
CA THR A 784 9.22 1.37 -3.59
C THR A 784 8.83 1.36 -2.11
N GLN A 785 7.63 1.85 -1.83
CA GLN A 785 6.95 1.77 -0.53
C GLN A 785 5.72 0.88 -0.68
N THR A 786 5.52 -0.02 0.27
CA THR A 786 4.31 -0.85 0.32
C THR A 786 3.25 -0.13 1.14
N ILE A 787 2.12 0.19 0.52
CA ILE A 787 0.96 0.84 1.16
C ILE A 787 -0.33 0.11 0.79
N THR A 788 -1.40 0.29 1.55
CA THR A 788 -2.71 -0.25 1.15
C THR A 788 -3.26 0.52 -0.06
N ALA A 789 -4.12 -0.11 -0.86
CA ALA A 789 -4.76 0.55 -1.99
C ALA A 789 -5.57 1.77 -1.53
N PHE A 790 -6.22 1.64 -0.37
CA PHE A 790 -6.90 2.77 0.26
C PHE A 790 -5.94 3.92 0.60
N GLU A 791 -4.81 3.65 1.27
CA GLU A 791 -3.81 4.68 1.60
C GLU A 791 -3.32 5.44 0.35
N GLY A 792 -3.02 4.71 -0.73
CA GLY A 792 -2.47 5.29 -1.95
C GLY A 792 -3.47 6.09 -2.78
N LEU A 793 -4.73 5.66 -2.81
CA LEU A 793 -5.73 6.18 -3.74
C LEU A 793 -6.78 7.07 -3.07
N ALA A 794 -7.09 6.87 -1.80
CA ALA A 794 -8.12 7.60 -1.07
C ALA A 794 -7.59 8.29 0.20
N GLY A 795 -6.35 8.02 0.61
CA GLY A 795 -5.76 8.58 1.83
C GLY A 795 -5.71 10.12 1.88
N TYR A 796 -5.72 10.79 0.72
CA TYR A 796 -5.76 12.26 0.64
C TYR A 796 -7.12 12.87 1.00
N LEU A 797 -8.18 12.05 1.01
CA LEU A 797 -9.55 12.47 1.35
C LEU A 797 -9.74 12.55 2.87
N LEU A 798 -8.84 11.95 3.65
CA LEU A 798 -8.94 11.91 5.11
C LEU A 798 -8.40 13.19 5.75
N GLY A 799 -9.18 13.76 6.67
CA GLY A 799 -8.74 14.87 7.51
C GLY A 799 -9.79 15.26 8.55
N THR A 800 -9.40 16.10 9.49
CA THR A 800 -10.29 16.60 10.56
C THR A 800 -10.59 18.09 10.38
N ALA A 801 -11.73 18.52 10.94
CA ALA A 801 -12.09 19.94 11.00
C ALA A 801 -11.31 20.67 12.11
N GLU A 802 -11.15 20.02 13.25
CA GLU A 802 -10.51 20.53 14.47
C GLU A 802 -9.53 19.48 15.04
N VAL A 803 -8.63 19.92 15.92
CA VAL A 803 -7.59 19.07 16.53
C VAL A 803 -7.93 18.70 17.97
N ASP A 804 -8.79 19.47 18.64
CA ASP A 804 -9.01 19.41 20.10
C ASP A 804 -9.77 18.15 20.58
N ASP A 805 -10.38 17.38 19.66
CA ASP A 805 -11.06 16.11 19.94
C ASP A 805 -10.75 15.07 18.86
N LEU A 806 -9.48 14.68 18.81
CA LEU A 806 -9.00 13.71 17.85
C LEU A 806 -9.50 12.27 18.11
N PRO A 807 -9.71 11.80 19.36
CA PRO A 807 -10.28 10.47 19.62
C PRO A 807 -11.64 10.26 18.96
N ALA A 808 -12.58 11.21 19.10
CA ALA A 808 -13.88 11.15 18.44
C ALA A 808 -13.73 11.32 16.92
N ALA A 809 -12.86 12.23 16.47
CA ALA A 809 -12.64 12.49 15.05
C ALA A 809 -12.12 11.27 14.28
N ILE A 810 -11.24 10.44 14.86
CA ILE A 810 -10.77 9.20 14.20
C ILE A 810 -11.94 8.23 13.98
N THR A 811 -12.79 8.06 14.99
CA THR A 811 -13.99 7.21 14.89
C THR A 811 -15.01 7.80 13.90
N GLY A 812 -15.17 9.11 13.88
CA GLY A 812 -16.01 9.83 12.92
C GLY A 812 -15.53 9.68 11.48
N ILE A 813 -14.22 9.80 11.22
CA ILE A 813 -13.62 9.56 9.90
C ILE A 813 -13.90 8.13 9.44
N ALA A 814 -13.66 7.14 10.29
CA ALA A 814 -13.92 5.74 9.96
C ALA A 814 -15.41 5.52 9.68
N SER A 815 -16.30 6.01 10.56
CA SER A 815 -17.75 5.81 10.42
C SER A 815 -18.32 6.52 9.18
N ASN A 816 -17.89 7.75 8.87
CA ASN A 816 -18.34 8.49 7.68
C ASN A 816 -17.96 7.74 6.40
N LEU A 817 -16.75 7.17 6.34
CA LEU A 817 -16.32 6.42 5.17
C LEU A 817 -17.16 5.16 4.92
N LEU A 818 -17.60 4.48 5.98
CA LEU A 818 -18.38 3.24 5.88
C LEU A 818 -19.85 3.49 5.60
N ALA A 819 -20.38 4.62 6.04
CA ALA A 819 -21.78 4.97 5.87
C ALA A 819 -22.21 5.09 4.40
N GLU A 820 -23.44 4.71 4.10
CA GLU A 820 -24.02 4.85 2.74
C GLU A 820 -24.17 6.33 2.34
N ASN A 821 -24.49 7.21 3.30
CA ASN A 821 -24.65 8.65 3.10
C ASN A 821 -23.33 9.43 3.22
N SER A 822 -22.19 8.77 3.04
CA SER A 822 -20.87 9.39 3.15
C SER A 822 -20.72 10.61 2.23
N ASP A 823 -20.04 11.66 2.69
CA ASP A 823 -19.69 12.80 1.84
C ASP A 823 -18.61 12.44 0.80
N THR A 824 -17.84 11.39 1.09
CA THR A 824 -16.76 10.92 0.24
C THR A 824 -17.25 9.85 -0.72
N SER A 825 -17.45 10.22 -1.99
CA SER A 825 -17.83 9.27 -3.04
C SER A 825 -16.64 8.37 -3.44
N LEU A 826 -16.60 7.15 -2.90
CA LEU A 826 -15.64 6.10 -3.27
C LEU A 826 -16.08 5.36 -4.53
N LEU A 827 -15.96 5.99 -5.69
CA LEU A 827 -16.41 5.38 -6.95
C LEU A 827 -15.38 4.36 -7.50
N PRO A 828 -15.75 3.06 -7.67
CA PRO A 828 -14.84 1.99 -8.12
C PRO A 828 -14.10 2.31 -9.43
N GLN A 829 -14.77 2.99 -10.34
CA GLN A 829 -14.22 3.42 -11.64
C GLN A 829 -12.97 4.30 -11.51
N TYR A 830 -12.86 5.12 -10.46
CA TYR A 830 -11.68 5.97 -10.24
C TYR A 830 -10.49 5.17 -9.71
N PHE A 831 -10.76 4.15 -8.89
CA PHE A 831 -9.73 3.21 -8.43
C PHE A 831 -9.23 2.35 -9.59
N GLN A 832 -10.13 1.82 -10.42
CA GLN A 832 -9.76 1.09 -11.64
C GLN A 832 -8.90 1.94 -12.58
N CYS A 833 -9.25 3.21 -12.80
CA CYS A 833 -8.41 4.12 -13.58
C CYS A 833 -7.01 4.29 -12.98
N ALA A 834 -6.91 4.45 -11.65
CA ALA A 834 -5.62 4.60 -10.99
C ALA A 834 -4.77 3.33 -11.08
N PHE A 835 -5.36 2.14 -10.93
CA PHE A 835 -4.67 0.86 -11.12
C PHE A 835 -4.15 0.66 -12.54
N LEU A 836 -4.92 1.10 -13.55
CA LEU A 836 -4.48 1.08 -14.94
C LEU A 836 -3.26 2.00 -15.17
N VAL A 837 -3.22 3.17 -14.54
CA VAL A 837 -2.05 4.07 -14.60
C VAL A 837 -0.84 3.43 -13.92
N GLN A 838 -1.03 2.68 -12.84
CA GLN A 838 0.01 1.94 -12.13
C GLN A 838 0.43 0.63 -12.84
N ASN A 839 -0.10 0.33 -14.03
CA ASN A 839 0.13 -0.93 -14.78
C ASN A 839 -0.26 -2.20 -13.99
N ARG A 840 -1.33 -2.14 -13.19
CA ARG A 840 -1.92 -3.29 -12.46
C ARG A 840 -3.36 -3.56 -12.93
N PRO A 841 -3.53 -4.10 -14.16
CA PRO A 841 -4.85 -4.37 -14.70
C PRO A 841 -5.55 -5.57 -14.06
N ASP A 842 -4.77 -6.43 -13.40
CA ASP A 842 -5.23 -7.54 -12.55
C ASP A 842 -6.13 -7.03 -11.41
N LEU A 843 -5.62 -6.10 -10.61
CA LEU A 843 -6.38 -5.53 -9.48
C LEU A 843 -7.57 -4.68 -9.94
N ALA A 844 -7.45 -4.04 -11.11
CA ALA A 844 -8.56 -3.31 -11.69
C ALA A 844 -9.72 -4.24 -12.09
N ALA A 845 -9.44 -5.47 -12.51
CA ALA A 845 -10.46 -6.44 -12.89
C ALA A 845 -11.18 -7.05 -11.67
N GLU A 846 -10.50 -7.18 -10.53
CA GLU A 846 -11.14 -7.59 -9.28
C GLU A 846 -12.21 -6.59 -8.81
N LEU A 847 -12.07 -5.30 -9.18
CA LEU A 847 -13.05 -4.26 -8.87
C LEU A 847 -14.25 -4.20 -9.83
N SER A 848 -14.22 -4.97 -10.93
CA SER A 848 -15.30 -4.98 -11.93
C SER A 848 -16.70 -5.26 -11.34
N PRO A 849 -16.89 -6.19 -10.38
CA PRO A 849 -18.21 -6.47 -9.79
C PRO A 849 -18.79 -5.31 -8.99
N PHE A 850 -17.95 -4.46 -8.39
CA PHE A 850 -18.39 -3.31 -7.61
C PHE A 850 -18.77 -2.12 -8.50
N SER A 851 -18.43 -2.17 -9.78
CA SER A 851 -18.53 -1.03 -10.68
C SER A 851 -19.98 -0.78 -11.11
N GLU A 852 -20.38 0.49 -11.11
CA GLU A 852 -21.72 0.91 -11.52
C GLU A 852 -21.93 0.71 -13.02
N GLN A 853 -23.18 0.65 -13.49
CA GLN A 853 -23.50 0.53 -14.92
C GLN A 853 -23.45 1.86 -15.69
N ASP A 854 -22.78 2.87 -15.13
CA ASP A 854 -22.60 4.17 -15.77
C ASP A 854 -21.85 4.08 -17.09
N PRO A 855 -22.11 4.97 -18.08
CA PRO A 855 -21.40 4.96 -19.35
C PRO A 855 -19.89 5.07 -19.21
N PHE A 856 -19.41 5.87 -18.24
CA PHE A 856 -17.98 6.01 -17.96
C PHE A 856 -17.41 4.75 -17.30
N SER A 857 -18.07 4.21 -16.27
CA SER A 857 -17.71 2.94 -15.63
C SER A 857 -17.57 1.80 -16.65
N THR A 858 -18.56 1.66 -17.54
CA THR A 858 -18.59 0.66 -18.61
C THR A 858 -17.40 0.83 -19.56
N TYR A 859 -17.02 2.06 -19.90
CA TYR A 859 -15.82 2.33 -20.69
C TYR A 859 -14.54 1.98 -19.94
N VAL A 860 -14.46 2.24 -18.64
CA VAL A 860 -13.33 1.84 -17.79
C VAL A 860 -13.20 0.32 -17.75
N GLN A 861 -14.30 -0.44 -17.63
CA GLN A 861 -14.25 -1.91 -17.79
C GLN A 861 -13.65 -2.33 -19.13
N GLY A 862 -14.05 -1.67 -20.22
CA GLY A 862 -13.46 -1.89 -21.54
C GLY A 862 -11.96 -1.65 -21.57
N ARG A 863 -11.46 -0.61 -20.87
CA ARG A 863 -10.03 -0.32 -20.71
C ARG A 863 -9.29 -1.38 -19.89
N VAL A 864 -9.93 -1.91 -18.83
CA VAL A 864 -9.40 -3.02 -18.02
C VAL A 864 -9.20 -4.27 -18.87
N TYR A 865 -10.24 -4.75 -19.57
CA TYR A 865 -10.13 -5.92 -20.43
C TYR A 865 -9.14 -5.70 -21.60
N LEU A 866 -9.07 -4.48 -22.14
CA LEU A 866 -8.08 -4.15 -23.17
C LEU A 866 -6.64 -4.30 -22.66
N SER A 867 -6.37 -3.88 -21.42
CA SER A 867 -5.05 -4.04 -20.79
C SER A 867 -4.73 -5.48 -20.41
N LEU A 868 -5.75 -6.29 -20.08
CA LEU A 868 -5.63 -7.74 -19.90
C LEU A 868 -5.48 -8.52 -21.22
N LYS A 869 -5.56 -7.84 -22.36
CA LYS A 869 -5.55 -8.43 -23.73
C LYS A 869 -6.74 -9.31 -24.07
N ASP A 870 -7.83 -9.20 -23.31
CA ASP A 870 -9.12 -9.77 -23.69
C ASP A 870 -9.87 -8.78 -24.58
N PHE A 871 -9.54 -8.83 -25.87
CA PHE A 871 -10.08 -7.88 -26.84
C PHE A 871 -11.58 -8.07 -27.12
N ALA A 872 -12.11 -9.29 -26.95
CA ALA A 872 -13.51 -9.59 -27.21
C ALA A 872 -14.43 -8.93 -26.16
N ASN A 873 -14.12 -9.12 -24.88
CA ASN A 873 -14.86 -8.47 -23.80
C ASN A 873 -14.67 -6.95 -23.84
N ALA A 874 -13.44 -6.46 -24.09
CA ALA A 874 -13.19 -5.03 -24.25
C ALA A 874 -14.07 -4.40 -25.34
N ALA A 875 -14.17 -5.05 -26.51
CA ALA A 875 -15.02 -4.58 -27.60
C ALA A 875 -16.51 -4.53 -27.23
N MET A 876 -17.01 -5.53 -26.50
CA MET A 876 -18.39 -5.55 -26.00
C MET A 876 -18.66 -4.35 -25.08
N TYR A 877 -17.81 -4.11 -24.08
CA TYR A 877 -17.98 -2.99 -23.15
C TYR A 877 -17.87 -1.63 -23.84
N PHE A 878 -16.94 -1.47 -24.80
CA PHE A 878 -16.84 -0.23 -25.57
C PHE A 878 -18.08 0.07 -26.41
N ARG A 879 -18.76 -0.96 -26.95
CA ARG A 879 -20.05 -0.78 -27.65
C ARG A 879 -21.17 -0.40 -26.69
N LYS A 880 -21.25 -1.02 -25.51
CA LYS A 880 -22.24 -0.69 -24.48
C LYS A 880 -22.10 0.78 -24.02
N ALA A 881 -20.88 1.27 -23.82
CA ALA A 881 -20.61 2.64 -23.39
C ALA A 881 -20.82 3.71 -24.49
N ALA A 882 -20.84 3.31 -25.76
CA ALA A 882 -20.77 4.22 -26.91
C ALA A 882 -21.91 5.25 -26.93
N PHE A 883 -23.15 4.86 -26.61
CA PHE A 883 -24.29 5.76 -26.67
C PHE A 883 -24.24 6.85 -25.59
N GLY A 884 -23.87 6.48 -24.35
CA GLY A 884 -23.81 7.44 -23.23
C GLY A 884 -22.65 8.42 -23.34
N LEU A 885 -21.47 7.95 -23.76
CA LEU A 885 -20.27 8.79 -23.87
C LEU A 885 -20.19 9.62 -25.16
N SER A 886 -21.10 9.43 -26.11
CA SER A 886 -21.15 10.22 -27.34
C SER A 886 -22.17 11.36 -27.29
N ARG A 887 -23.13 11.33 -26.34
CA ARG A 887 -24.18 12.33 -26.21
C ARG A 887 -23.67 13.59 -25.49
N PRO A 888 -23.91 14.81 -25.99
CA PRO A 888 -23.43 16.01 -25.33
C PRO A 888 -24.09 16.20 -23.95
N VAL A 889 -23.27 16.34 -22.91
CA VAL A 889 -23.67 16.64 -21.52
C VAL A 889 -23.27 18.08 -21.18
N LYS A 890 -24.12 18.80 -20.44
CA LYS A 890 -23.94 20.24 -20.19
C LYS A 890 -22.78 20.58 -19.25
N ASN A 891 -22.28 19.63 -18.44
CA ASN A 891 -21.04 19.70 -17.65
C ASN A 891 -20.64 18.27 -17.23
N PRO A 892 -19.74 17.57 -17.95
CA PRO A 892 -19.28 16.27 -17.50
C PRO A 892 -18.21 16.41 -16.41
N ASP A 893 -18.33 15.61 -15.34
CA ASP A 893 -17.28 15.51 -14.32
C ASP A 893 -16.03 14.86 -14.94
N ARG A 894 -14.98 15.67 -15.11
CA ARG A 894 -13.71 15.24 -15.71
C ARG A 894 -12.77 14.70 -14.65
N HIS A 895 -13.07 13.50 -14.15
CA HIS A 895 -12.18 12.80 -13.23
C HIS A 895 -11.84 11.42 -13.78
N SER A 896 -10.54 11.13 -13.95
CA SER A 896 -10.05 9.84 -14.48
C SER A 896 -8.78 9.37 -13.78
N SER A 897 -8.44 9.95 -12.61
CA SER A 897 -7.24 9.59 -11.85
C SER A 897 -5.94 9.57 -12.69
N GLY A 898 -5.84 10.46 -13.69
CA GLY A 898 -4.69 10.55 -14.60
C GLY A 898 -4.70 9.61 -15.82
N LEU A 899 -5.72 8.79 -16.01
CA LEU A 899 -5.80 7.85 -17.15
C LEU A 899 -6.02 8.55 -18.50
N LEU A 900 -6.82 9.63 -18.51
CA LEU A 900 -7.21 10.34 -19.73
C LEU A 900 -6.62 11.74 -19.75
N ASN A 901 -6.00 12.08 -20.87
CA ASN A 901 -5.49 13.43 -21.13
C ASN A 901 -6.61 14.37 -21.59
N ASP A 902 -6.38 15.68 -21.52
CA ASP A 902 -7.33 16.70 -22.00
C ASP A 902 -7.77 16.51 -23.47
N VAL A 903 -6.90 15.93 -24.30
CA VAL A 903 -7.21 15.61 -25.70
C VAL A 903 -8.22 14.47 -25.80
N GLU A 904 -8.04 13.40 -25.01
CA GLU A 904 -8.94 12.24 -25.01
C GLU A 904 -10.31 12.63 -24.45
N TRP A 905 -10.35 13.47 -23.41
CA TRP A 905 -11.59 14.01 -22.86
C TRP A 905 -12.41 14.83 -23.86
N ARG A 906 -11.77 15.52 -24.82
CA ARG A 906 -12.47 16.28 -25.87
C ARG A 906 -13.17 15.39 -26.90
N LEU A 907 -12.73 14.13 -27.03
CA LEU A 907 -13.36 13.15 -27.92
C LEU A 907 -14.64 12.56 -27.30
N PHE A 908 -14.80 12.69 -25.99
CA PHE A 908 -16.02 12.32 -25.28
C PHE A 908 -17.07 13.43 -25.40
N TYR A 909 -18.33 13.01 -25.45
CA TYR A 909 -19.53 13.84 -25.55
C TYR A 909 -19.62 14.69 -26.84
N ALA A 910 -18.77 14.41 -27.82
CA ALA A 910 -18.64 15.15 -29.08
C ALA A 910 -19.18 14.38 -30.32
N GLY A 911 -19.94 13.31 -30.10
CA GLY A 911 -20.60 12.50 -31.12
C GLY A 911 -19.98 11.10 -31.31
N MET A 912 -20.78 10.18 -31.84
CA MET A 912 -20.40 8.77 -32.04
C MET A 912 -19.12 8.58 -32.88
N PRO A 913 -18.89 9.34 -33.97
CA PRO A 913 -17.67 9.18 -34.76
C PRO A 913 -16.38 9.47 -34.00
N GLN A 914 -16.39 10.48 -33.11
CA GLN A 914 -15.21 10.87 -32.35
C GLN A 914 -14.91 9.87 -31.23
N TYR A 915 -15.95 9.32 -30.60
CA TYR A 915 -15.80 8.23 -29.64
C TYR A 915 -15.19 6.98 -30.31
N TYR A 916 -15.73 6.51 -31.44
CA TYR A 916 -15.17 5.34 -32.11
C TYR A 916 -13.76 5.60 -32.66
N ALA A 917 -13.44 6.81 -33.12
CA ALA A 917 -12.08 7.18 -33.49
C ALA A 917 -11.09 7.06 -32.32
N HIS A 918 -11.52 7.43 -31.11
CA HIS A 918 -10.76 7.20 -29.89
C HIS A 918 -10.56 5.70 -29.63
N ILE A 919 -11.62 4.89 -29.68
CA ILE A 919 -11.52 3.43 -29.48
C ILE A 919 -10.58 2.76 -30.49
N VAL A 920 -10.62 3.18 -31.76
CA VAL A 920 -9.69 2.71 -32.80
C VAL A 920 -8.24 3.00 -32.39
N SER A 921 -7.95 4.20 -31.88
CA SER A 921 -6.60 4.55 -31.42
C SER A 921 -6.11 3.68 -30.25
N LEU A 922 -7.02 3.23 -29.38
CA LEU A 922 -6.70 2.35 -28.26
C LEU A 922 -6.34 0.93 -28.72
N PHE A 923 -7.10 0.34 -29.63
CA PHE A 923 -6.78 -0.98 -30.19
C PHE A 923 -5.54 -0.95 -31.08
N GLU A 924 -5.29 0.16 -31.78
CA GLU A 924 -4.08 0.36 -32.57
C GLU A 924 -2.82 0.35 -31.68
N LYS A 925 -2.86 1.01 -30.52
CA LYS A 925 -1.77 0.97 -29.52
C LYS A 925 -1.43 -0.46 -29.07
N GLN A 926 -2.44 -1.34 -28.98
CA GLN A 926 -2.28 -2.76 -28.61
C GLN A 926 -2.03 -3.69 -29.82
N ARG A 927 -1.94 -3.16 -31.04
CA ARG A 927 -1.77 -3.92 -32.30
C ARG A 927 -2.89 -4.94 -32.58
N ALA A 928 -4.10 -4.71 -32.08
CA ALA A 928 -5.26 -5.56 -32.30
C ALA A 928 -6.01 -5.14 -33.57
N HIS A 929 -5.46 -5.47 -34.74
CA HIS A 929 -5.90 -4.91 -36.01
C HIS A 929 -7.31 -5.31 -36.45
N SER A 930 -7.79 -6.50 -36.08
CA SER A 930 -9.16 -6.96 -36.38
C SER A 930 -10.22 -6.00 -35.84
N TYR A 931 -10.07 -5.60 -34.57
CA TYR A 931 -10.97 -4.66 -33.92
C TYR A 931 -10.78 -3.23 -34.43
N VAL A 932 -9.57 -2.85 -34.84
CA VAL A 932 -9.33 -1.56 -35.53
C VAL A 932 -10.17 -1.44 -36.79
N VAL A 933 -10.20 -2.49 -37.63
CA VAL A 933 -10.98 -2.52 -38.86
C VAL A 933 -12.48 -2.42 -38.57
N GLU A 934 -12.96 -3.20 -37.61
CA GLU A 934 -14.37 -3.20 -37.23
C GLU A 934 -14.83 -1.84 -36.71
N PHE A 935 -14.14 -1.28 -35.70
CA PHE A 935 -14.53 0.00 -35.12
C PHE A 935 -14.30 1.18 -36.06
N ALA A 936 -13.30 1.13 -36.95
CA ALA A 936 -13.14 2.14 -38.00
C ALA A 936 -14.28 2.08 -39.01
N GLY A 937 -14.73 0.88 -39.38
CA GLY A 937 -15.91 0.68 -40.22
C GLY A 937 -17.18 1.25 -39.58
N ILE A 938 -17.40 0.96 -38.29
CA ILE A 938 -18.51 1.51 -37.50
C ILE A 938 -18.42 3.05 -37.43
N ALA A 939 -17.24 3.61 -37.16
CA ALA A 939 -17.04 5.06 -37.09
C ALA A 939 -17.48 5.73 -38.41
N LEU A 940 -17.06 5.18 -39.56
CA LEU A 940 -17.40 5.69 -40.89
C LEU A 940 -18.91 5.66 -41.18
N GLN A 941 -19.63 4.64 -40.70
CA GLN A 941 -21.09 4.55 -40.86
C GLN A 941 -21.84 5.69 -40.14
N PHE A 942 -21.29 6.18 -39.03
CA PHE A 942 -21.91 7.24 -38.23
C PHE A 942 -21.51 8.66 -38.66
N ILE A 943 -20.59 8.82 -39.62
CA ILE A 943 -20.20 10.16 -40.11
C ILE A 943 -21.33 10.76 -40.96
N ASN A 944 -21.95 11.83 -40.45
CA ASN A 944 -22.99 12.58 -41.16
C ASN A 944 -22.59 14.05 -41.38
N HIS A 945 -23.42 14.80 -42.11
CA HIS A 945 -23.19 16.24 -42.40
C HIS A 945 -23.23 17.14 -41.15
N THR A 946 -23.75 16.64 -40.03
CA THR A 946 -23.88 17.35 -38.75
C THR A 946 -22.62 17.23 -37.87
N THR A 947 -21.68 16.36 -38.26
CA THR A 947 -20.45 16.09 -37.50
C THR A 947 -19.41 17.18 -37.75
N LYS A 948 -18.87 17.79 -36.68
CA LYS A 948 -17.74 18.72 -36.79
C LYS A 948 -16.48 17.97 -37.28
N ASP A 949 -15.74 18.55 -38.21
CA ASP A 949 -14.52 17.98 -38.81
C ASP A 949 -14.70 16.61 -39.49
N ALA A 950 -15.91 16.35 -40.02
CA ALA A 950 -16.27 15.09 -40.68
C ALA A 950 -15.30 14.66 -41.80
N ALA A 951 -14.72 15.61 -42.54
CA ALA A 951 -13.77 15.31 -43.62
C ALA A 951 -12.43 14.77 -43.09
N ALA A 952 -11.90 15.36 -42.02
CA ALA A 952 -10.62 14.95 -41.42
C ALA A 952 -10.76 13.60 -40.69
N ILE A 953 -11.85 13.40 -39.94
CA ILE A 953 -12.13 12.12 -39.27
C ILE A 953 -12.32 11.01 -40.32
N ARG A 954 -12.99 11.30 -41.44
CA ARG A 954 -13.17 10.33 -42.52
C ARG A 954 -11.84 9.89 -43.12
N THR A 955 -10.94 10.83 -43.44
CA THR A 955 -9.63 10.48 -44.01
C THR A 955 -8.75 9.71 -43.02
N GLU A 956 -8.77 10.10 -41.74
CA GLU A 956 -8.05 9.39 -40.67
C GLU A 956 -8.56 7.95 -40.49
N MET A 957 -9.89 7.76 -40.38
CA MET A 957 -10.48 6.43 -40.21
C MET A 957 -10.27 5.55 -41.43
N GLN A 958 -10.38 6.10 -42.66
CA GLN A 958 -10.07 5.36 -43.88
C GLN A 958 -8.60 4.90 -43.93
N SER A 959 -7.66 5.76 -43.52
CA SER A 959 -6.24 5.42 -43.43
C SER A 959 -5.98 4.30 -42.41
N ARG A 960 -6.57 4.40 -41.20
CA ARG A 960 -6.44 3.36 -40.17
C ARG A 960 -7.10 2.05 -40.56
N LEU A 961 -8.28 2.10 -41.20
CA LEU A 961 -8.97 0.91 -41.70
C LEU A 961 -8.11 0.21 -42.77
N PHE A 962 -7.57 0.97 -43.72
CA PHE A 962 -6.67 0.43 -44.74
C PHE A 962 -5.44 -0.23 -44.11
N SER A 963 -4.77 0.47 -43.18
CA SER A 963 -3.59 -0.06 -42.47
C SER A 963 -3.91 -1.35 -41.70
N GLY A 964 -5.05 -1.37 -40.99
CA GLY A 964 -5.55 -2.55 -40.29
C GLY A 964 -5.86 -3.71 -41.24
N ALA A 965 -6.58 -3.46 -42.34
CA ALA A 965 -6.94 -4.50 -43.32
C ALA A 965 -5.69 -5.11 -43.98
N VAL A 966 -4.69 -4.29 -44.32
CA VAL A 966 -3.41 -4.75 -44.85
C VAL A 966 -2.65 -5.62 -43.84
N SER A 967 -2.69 -5.27 -42.56
CA SER A 967 -2.02 -6.06 -41.51
C SER A 967 -2.70 -7.40 -41.22
N ILE A 968 -4.02 -7.52 -41.43
CA ILE A 968 -4.79 -8.76 -41.33
C ILE A 968 -4.66 -9.62 -42.61
N SER A 969 -4.12 -9.04 -43.69
CA SER A 969 -4.12 -9.61 -45.05
C SER A 969 -5.51 -9.73 -45.68
N ASP A 970 -6.48 -8.91 -45.25
CA ASP A 970 -7.75 -8.76 -45.97
C ASP A 970 -7.59 -7.70 -47.07
N PHE A 971 -7.02 -8.14 -48.19
CA PHE A 971 -6.69 -7.27 -49.31
C PHE A 971 -7.92 -6.77 -50.08
N ARG A 972 -9.05 -7.50 -50.01
CA ARG A 972 -10.32 -7.06 -50.62
C ARG A 972 -10.87 -5.84 -49.89
N LEU A 973 -10.89 -5.87 -48.57
CA LEU A 973 -11.32 -4.72 -47.77
C LEU A 973 -10.35 -3.55 -47.93
N ALA A 974 -9.03 -3.79 -47.90
CA ALA A 974 -8.03 -2.76 -48.15
C ALA A 974 -8.20 -2.10 -49.53
N HIS A 975 -8.51 -2.88 -50.56
CA HIS A 975 -8.79 -2.37 -51.89
C HIS A 975 -10.04 -1.48 -51.92
N THR A 976 -11.17 -1.96 -51.39
CA THR A 976 -12.43 -1.18 -51.40
C THR A 976 -12.29 0.14 -50.63
N THR A 977 -11.55 0.15 -49.53
CA THR A 977 -11.32 1.36 -48.74
C THR A 977 -10.42 2.35 -49.46
N LEU A 978 -9.38 1.88 -50.16
CA LEU A 978 -8.51 2.70 -51.01
C LEU A 978 -9.27 3.38 -52.15
N VAL A 979 -10.21 2.69 -52.79
CA VAL A 979 -11.06 3.26 -53.85
C VAL A 979 -12.02 4.32 -53.29
N ALA A 980 -12.48 4.16 -52.05
CA ALA A 980 -13.36 5.10 -51.38
C ALA A 980 -12.66 6.37 -50.84
N MET A 981 -11.33 6.47 -50.94
CA MET A 981 -10.58 7.64 -50.48
C MET A 981 -10.63 8.79 -51.50
N MET A 982 -10.90 9.99 -51.02
CA MET A 982 -10.98 11.21 -51.86
C MET A 982 -9.64 11.94 -52.02
N ASP A 983 -8.66 11.68 -51.14
CA ASP A 983 -7.34 12.32 -51.20
C ASP A 983 -6.38 11.53 -52.11
N HIS A 984 -6.08 12.09 -53.28
CA HIS A 984 -5.23 11.46 -54.29
C HIS A 984 -3.77 11.27 -53.87
N ALA A 985 -3.23 12.11 -52.98
CA ALA A 985 -1.83 11.97 -52.54
C ALA A 985 -1.69 10.80 -51.57
N LEU A 986 -2.61 10.70 -50.61
CA LEU A 986 -2.67 9.61 -49.64
C LEU A 986 -3.06 8.29 -50.32
N GLN A 987 -3.98 8.32 -51.28
CA GLN A 987 -4.37 7.15 -52.07
C GLN A 987 -3.17 6.52 -52.81
N ARG A 988 -2.25 7.32 -53.36
CA ARG A 988 -1.05 6.81 -54.04
C ARG A 988 -0.04 6.17 -53.08
N SER A 989 0.15 6.74 -51.88
CA SER A 989 1.08 6.18 -50.89
C SER A 989 0.55 4.88 -50.28
N LEU A 990 -0.75 4.82 -49.98
CA LEU A 990 -1.40 3.60 -49.52
C LEU A 990 -1.41 2.53 -50.62
N LEU A 991 -1.63 2.90 -51.89
CA LEU A 991 -1.57 1.97 -53.02
C LEU A 991 -0.20 1.29 -53.12
N ARG A 992 0.88 2.08 -52.98
CA ARG A 992 2.24 1.55 -52.94
C ARG A 992 2.41 0.55 -51.80
N THR A 993 1.92 0.89 -50.61
CA THR A 993 1.99 0.03 -49.43
C THR A 993 1.18 -1.26 -49.61
N LEU A 994 0.00 -1.19 -50.26
CA LEU A 994 -0.83 -2.35 -50.58
C LEU A 994 -0.08 -3.34 -51.48
N ILE A 995 0.46 -2.83 -52.60
CA ILE A 995 1.17 -3.63 -53.58
C ILE A 995 2.39 -4.28 -52.93
N GLU A 996 3.15 -3.53 -52.14
CA GLU A 996 4.28 -4.06 -51.38
C GLU A 996 3.87 -5.19 -50.45
N LYS A 997 2.83 -5.01 -49.65
CA LYS A 997 2.37 -6.04 -48.70
C LYS A 997 1.75 -7.26 -49.37
N MET A 998 1.04 -7.11 -50.48
CA MET A 998 0.50 -8.23 -51.26
C MET A 998 1.60 -9.05 -51.92
N CYS A 999 2.62 -8.38 -52.47
CA CYS A 999 3.78 -9.04 -53.08
C CYS A 999 4.67 -9.70 -52.02
N ASP A 1000 4.85 -9.06 -50.86
CA ASP A 1000 5.55 -9.62 -49.70
C ASP A 1000 4.84 -10.86 -49.14
N GLY A 1001 3.51 -10.86 -49.13
CA GLY A 1001 2.67 -11.97 -48.68
C GLY A 1001 2.42 -13.05 -49.74
N LEU A 1002 3.00 -12.95 -50.94
CA LEU A 1002 2.78 -13.86 -52.08
C LEU A 1002 1.32 -13.96 -52.60
N HIS A 1003 0.48 -12.96 -52.35
CA HIS A 1003 -0.92 -12.89 -52.84
C HIS A 1003 -1.00 -12.31 -54.26
N ASN A 1004 -0.20 -12.87 -55.18
CA ASN A 1004 0.00 -12.32 -56.52
C ASN A 1004 -1.21 -12.52 -57.45
N SER A 1005 -1.91 -13.65 -57.31
CA SER A 1005 -3.14 -13.94 -58.06
C SER A 1005 -4.25 -12.96 -57.70
N GLU A 1006 -4.43 -12.68 -56.41
CA GLU A 1006 -5.44 -11.75 -55.92
C GLU A 1006 -5.17 -10.31 -56.39
N LEU A 1007 -3.90 -9.87 -56.39
CA LEU A 1007 -3.52 -8.54 -56.89
C LEU A 1007 -3.93 -8.35 -58.35
N VAL A 1008 -3.69 -9.38 -59.17
CA VAL A 1008 -4.04 -9.36 -60.59
C VAL A 1008 -5.56 -9.45 -60.78
N GLU A 1009 -6.27 -10.11 -59.87
CA GLU A 1009 -7.73 -10.23 -59.89
C GLU A 1009 -8.49 -8.95 -59.52
N LEU A 1010 -7.98 -8.15 -58.60
CA LEU A 1010 -8.64 -6.96 -58.08
C LEU A 1010 -8.81 -5.84 -59.16
N PRO A 1011 -10.02 -5.25 -59.28
CA PRO A 1011 -10.27 -4.17 -60.24
C PRO A 1011 -9.90 -2.80 -59.63
N PHE A 1012 -8.96 -2.04 -60.23
CA PHE A 1012 -8.53 -0.73 -59.71
C PHE A 1012 -9.02 0.45 -60.59
N PRO A 1013 -10.22 1.01 -60.38
CA PRO A 1013 -10.75 2.07 -61.24
C PRO A 1013 -9.89 3.34 -61.16
N ASN A 1014 -9.49 3.90 -62.30
CA ASN A 1014 -8.69 5.14 -62.42
C ASN A 1014 -7.30 5.14 -61.73
N LEU A 1015 -6.86 4.00 -61.17
CA LEU A 1015 -5.56 3.82 -60.52
C LEU A 1015 -4.64 2.86 -61.30
N GLU A 1016 -5.11 2.39 -62.46
CA GLU A 1016 -4.47 1.37 -63.28
C GLU A 1016 -3.04 1.72 -63.69
N ASN A 1017 -2.85 2.95 -64.16
CA ASN A 1017 -1.54 3.48 -64.55
C ASN A 1017 -0.62 3.65 -63.34
N ALA A 1018 -1.17 4.04 -62.19
CA ALA A 1018 -0.37 4.21 -60.97
C ALA A 1018 0.15 2.88 -60.41
N VAL A 1019 -0.65 1.80 -60.49
CA VAL A 1019 -0.20 0.44 -60.13
C VAL A 1019 0.94 0.00 -61.05
N ASP A 1020 0.79 0.22 -62.35
CA ASP A 1020 1.80 -0.14 -63.35
C ASP A 1020 3.11 0.65 -63.13
N ASP A 1021 3.02 1.96 -62.88
CA ASP A 1021 4.16 2.82 -62.57
C ASP A 1021 4.92 2.37 -61.31
N ILE A 1022 4.19 2.01 -60.24
CA ILE A 1022 4.79 1.54 -58.97
C ILE A 1022 5.51 0.20 -59.17
N LEU A 1023 4.86 -0.76 -59.84
CA LEU A 1023 5.46 -2.06 -60.13
C LEU A 1023 6.66 -1.92 -61.07
N ALA A 1024 6.59 -1.05 -62.09
CA ALA A 1024 7.69 -0.76 -63.00
C ALA A 1024 8.86 -0.03 -62.31
N GLN A 1025 8.58 0.84 -61.34
CA GLN A 1025 9.61 1.45 -60.49
C GLN A 1025 10.30 0.39 -59.64
N ARG A 1026 9.56 -0.50 -58.98
CA ARG A 1026 10.14 -1.59 -58.18
C ARG A 1026 10.95 -2.58 -59.03
N CYS A 1027 10.48 -2.94 -60.22
CA CYS A 1027 11.25 -3.77 -61.16
C CYS A 1027 12.55 -3.12 -61.61
N ARG A 1028 12.64 -1.78 -61.65
CA ARG A 1028 13.89 -1.06 -61.94
C ARG A 1028 14.83 -1.09 -60.75
N ASP A 1029 14.31 -0.87 -59.54
CA ASP A 1029 15.06 -0.83 -58.28
C ASP A 1029 15.60 -2.21 -57.83
N THR A 1030 14.97 -3.32 -58.27
CA THR A 1030 15.41 -4.68 -57.91
C THR A 1030 16.72 -5.06 -58.62
N VAL A 1031 17.77 -5.28 -57.80
CA VAL A 1031 19.12 -5.68 -58.25
C VAL A 1031 19.24 -7.21 -58.37
N ASP A 1032 18.56 -7.97 -57.52
CA ASP A 1032 18.53 -9.44 -57.53
C ASP A 1032 17.15 -9.96 -57.98
N VAL A 1033 17.12 -10.70 -59.09
CA VAL A 1033 15.88 -11.20 -59.74
C VAL A 1033 15.47 -12.60 -59.26
N MET A 1034 16.38 -13.34 -58.60
CA MET A 1034 16.18 -14.76 -58.24
C MET A 1034 15.93 -14.97 -56.75
N THR A 1035 16.52 -14.16 -55.87
CA THR A 1035 16.46 -14.36 -54.42
C THR A 1035 15.47 -13.43 -53.72
N ASP A 1036 15.11 -12.30 -54.33
CA ASP A 1036 14.36 -11.23 -53.66
C ASP A 1036 13.06 -10.88 -54.43
N LYS A 1037 12.02 -11.70 -54.24
CA LYS A 1037 10.61 -11.51 -54.71
C LYS A 1037 10.40 -11.37 -56.24
N PRO A 1038 9.47 -12.11 -56.87
CA PRO A 1038 9.34 -12.15 -58.34
C PRO A 1038 8.57 -10.96 -58.96
N TRP A 1039 9.03 -9.73 -58.74
CA TRP A 1039 8.41 -8.49 -59.24
C TRP A 1039 8.17 -8.47 -60.76
N HIS A 1040 9.16 -8.93 -61.53
CA HIS A 1040 9.07 -9.00 -62.98
C HIS A 1040 8.00 -9.97 -63.47
N GLN A 1041 7.71 -11.05 -62.72
CA GLN A 1041 6.65 -12.00 -63.06
C GLN A 1041 5.26 -11.44 -62.75
N ILE A 1042 5.15 -10.73 -61.62
CA ILE A 1042 3.89 -10.09 -61.20
C ILE A 1042 3.50 -9.01 -62.21
N LEU A 1043 4.42 -8.11 -62.56
CA LEU A 1043 4.15 -7.05 -63.53
C LEU A 1043 3.87 -7.60 -64.95
N TYR A 1044 4.54 -8.69 -65.33
CA TYR A 1044 4.23 -9.42 -66.57
C TYR A 1044 2.78 -9.94 -66.59
N SER A 1045 2.37 -10.66 -65.54
CA SER A 1045 1.01 -11.20 -65.42
C SER A 1045 -0.06 -10.10 -65.39
N TRP A 1046 0.26 -8.96 -64.77
CA TRP A 1046 -0.58 -7.77 -64.71
C TRP A 1046 -0.85 -7.16 -66.09
N ARG A 1047 0.22 -6.90 -66.86
CA ARG A 1047 0.11 -6.29 -68.19
C ARG A 1047 -0.60 -7.20 -69.20
N ILE A 1048 -0.39 -8.52 -69.11
CA ILE A 1048 -1.11 -9.51 -69.95
C ILE A 1048 -2.61 -9.45 -69.71
N LYS A 1049 -3.05 -9.47 -68.45
CA LYS A 1049 -4.49 -9.46 -68.13
C LYS A 1049 -5.20 -8.22 -68.71
N ARG A 1050 -4.47 -7.12 -68.90
CA ARG A 1050 -4.98 -5.85 -69.46
C ARG A 1050 -4.76 -5.68 -70.96
N ASN A 1051 -4.31 -6.72 -71.65
CA ASN A 1051 -3.98 -6.71 -73.08
C ASN A 1051 -2.81 -5.79 -73.48
N ASP A 1052 -1.95 -5.38 -72.55
CA ASP A 1052 -0.70 -4.68 -72.86
C ASP A 1052 0.45 -5.67 -73.10
N TYR A 1053 0.35 -6.42 -74.20
CA TYR A 1053 1.35 -7.42 -74.59
C TYR A 1053 2.71 -6.78 -74.93
N ARG A 1054 2.70 -5.54 -75.42
CA ARG A 1054 3.90 -4.79 -75.79
C ARG A 1054 4.68 -4.33 -74.56
N GLY A 1055 4.01 -3.79 -73.56
CA GLY A 1055 4.61 -3.43 -72.28
C GLY A 1055 5.09 -4.66 -71.51
N ALA A 1056 4.37 -5.79 -71.56
CA ALA A 1056 4.77 -7.05 -70.93
C ALA A 1056 6.09 -7.59 -71.51
N ALA A 1057 6.23 -7.54 -72.83
CA ALA A 1057 7.44 -7.96 -73.52
C ALA A 1057 8.67 -7.09 -73.17
N ALA A 1058 8.48 -5.79 -72.97
CA ALA A 1058 9.56 -4.89 -72.55
C ALA A 1058 10.18 -5.26 -71.19
N ILE A 1059 9.37 -5.71 -70.24
CA ILE A 1059 9.85 -6.11 -68.90
C ILE A 1059 10.54 -7.46 -68.94
N LEU A 1060 10.04 -8.41 -69.74
CA LEU A 1060 10.71 -9.69 -69.91
C LEU A 1060 12.13 -9.51 -70.47
N LEU A 1061 12.30 -8.58 -71.41
CA LEU A 1061 13.61 -8.22 -71.95
C LEU A 1061 14.52 -7.60 -70.87
N ASP A 1062 14.00 -6.70 -70.04
CA ASP A 1062 14.72 -6.13 -68.89
C ASP A 1062 15.13 -7.22 -67.88
N ARG A 1063 14.23 -8.15 -67.57
CA ARG A 1063 14.50 -9.30 -66.70
C ARG A 1063 15.61 -10.18 -67.26
N ILE A 1064 15.59 -10.45 -68.57
CA ILE A 1064 16.62 -11.24 -69.25
C ILE A 1064 17.99 -10.55 -69.16
N HIS A 1065 18.05 -9.22 -69.36
CA HIS A 1065 19.30 -8.47 -69.20
C HIS A 1065 19.85 -8.55 -67.77
N LYS A 1066 18.99 -8.43 -66.76
CA LYS A 1066 19.39 -8.56 -65.34
C LYS A 1066 19.75 -9.99 -64.92
N LEU A 1067 19.16 -11.00 -65.55
CA LEU A 1067 19.53 -12.41 -65.33
C LEU A 1067 20.89 -12.73 -65.97
N ARG A 1068 21.18 -12.21 -67.16
CA ARG A 1068 22.46 -12.38 -67.86
C ARG A 1068 23.66 -11.78 -67.14
N SER A 1069 23.45 -10.75 -66.30
CA SER A 1069 24.53 -10.12 -65.54
C SER A 1069 24.99 -10.91 -64.30
N ARG A 1070 24.48 -12.13 -64.07
CA ARG A 1070 24.86 -12.99 -62.93
C ARG A 1070 25.55 -14.27 -63.36
N ALA A 1071 26.31 -14.86 -62.43
CA ALA A 1071 27.03 -16.11 -62.60
C ALA A 1071 26.12 -17.37 -62.54
N ASP A 1072 25.01 -17.33 -61.79
CA ASP A 1072 24.07 -18.46 -61.62
C ASP A 1072 22.98 -18.52 -62.72
N ALA A 1073 23.20 -17.83 -63.84
CA ALA A 1073 22.20 -17.64 -64.90
C ALA A 1073 21.97 -18.88 -65.77
N ASP A 1074 22.92 -19.82 -65.72
CA ASP A 1074 23.01 -21.01 -66.58
C ASP A 1074 22.49 -22.29 -65.87
N ASP A 1075 21.85 -22.16 -64.70
CA ASP A 1075 21.24 -23.29 -64.01
C ASP A 1075 20.16 -23.98 -64.89
N VAL A 1076 20.34 -25.29 -65.10
CA VAL A 1076 19.43 -26.14 -65.86
C VAL A 1076 18.19 -26.45 -65.01
N VAL A 1077 17.00 -26.13 -65.51
CA VAL A 1077 15.73 -26.29 -64.78
C VAL A 1077 14.94 -27.52 -65.23
N GLY A 1078 15.26 -28.10 -66.40
CA GLY A 1078 14.58 -29.25 -67.00
C GLY A 1078 15.48 -30.47 -67.24
N GLU A 1079 14.95 -31.51 -67.88
CA GLU A 1079 15.74 -32.71 -68.29
C GLU A 1079 16.64 -32.43 -69.50
N ASP A 1080 16.40 -31.34 -70.24
CA ASP A 1080 17.15 -30.95 -71.43
C ASP A 1080 18.20 -29.88 -71.07
N VAL A 1081 19.42 -30.02 -71.58
CA VAL A 1081 20.58 -29.15 -71.29
C VAL A 1081 20.36 -27.72 -71.80
N LEU A 1082 19.49 -27.55 -72.79
CA LEU A 1082 19.11 -26.26 -73.38
C LEU A 1082 17.99 -25.55 -72.59
N ASP A 1083 17.38 -26.21 -71.59
CA ASP A 1083 16.24 -25.71 -70.82
C ASP A 1083 16.69 -24.97 -69.55
N THR A 1084 17.30 -23.80 -69.76
CA THR A 1084 17.75 -22.88 -68.71
C THR A 1084 16.69 -21.84 -68.37
N VAL A 1085 16.85 -21.16 -67.22
CA VAL A 1085 15.96 -20.07 -66.81
C VAL A 1085 15.85 -19.00 -67.91
N ILE A 1086 16.95 -18.67 -68.59
CA ILE A 1086 17.02 -17.63 -69.64
C ILE A 1086 16.28 -18.06 -70.91
N THR A 1087 16.47 -19.31 -71.39
CA THR A 1087 15.83 -19.77 -72.64
C THR A 1087 14.31 -19.83 -72.49
N ARG A 1088 13.79 -20.22 -71.32
CA ARG A 1088 12.36 -20.15 -70.99
C ARG A 1088 11.81 -18.71 -71.00
N GLN A 1089 12.55 -17.72 -70.48
CA GLN A 1089 12.12 -16.32 -70.53
C GLN A 1089 12.10 -15.75 -71.96
N TYR A 1090 13.07 -16.13 -72.81
CA TYR A 1090 13.06 -15.75 -74.23
C TYR A 1090 11.88 -16.33 -74.99
N LEU A 1091 11.51 -17.59 -74.73
CA LEU A 1091 10.31 -18.20 -75.31
C LEU A 1091 9.05 -17.45 -74.88
N MET A 1092 8.92 -17.10 -73.60
CA MET A 1092 7.83 -16.24 -73.11
C MET A 1092 7.81 -14.88 -73.82
N LEU A 1093 8.97 -14.26 -74.03
CA LEU A 1093 9.11 -12.98 -74.73
C LEU A 1093 8.65 -13.07 -76.19
N ILE A 1094 9.09 -14.10 -76.92
CA ILE A 1094 8.69 -14.33 -78.31
C ILE A 1094 7.18 -14.54 -78.41
N ASN A 1095 6.62 -15.38 -77.53
CA ASN A 1095 5.18 -15.66 -77.50
C ASN A 1095 4.38 -14.38 -77.22
N THR A 1096 4.81 -13.54 -76.27
CA THR A 1096 4.10 -12.29 -75.95
C THR A 1096 4.18 -11.23 -77.04
N LEU A 1097 5.33 -11.04 -77.69
CA LEU A 1097 5.44 -10.14 -78.86
C LEU A 1097 4.66 -10.63 -80.07
N SER A 1098 4.48 -11.95 -80.21
CA SER A 1098 3.68 -12.52 -81.29
C SER A 1098 2.17 -12.27 -81.13
N CYS A 1099 1.72 -11.98 -79.90
CA CYS A 1099 0.35 -11.56 -79.63
C CYS A 1099 0.08 -10.07 -79.95
N VAL A 1100 1.11 -9.29 -80.33
CA VAL A 1100 0.99 -7.89 -80.75
C VAL A 1100 0.85 -7.84 -82.28
N ASP A 1101 0.00 -6.95 -82.79
CA ASP A 1101 -0.08 -6.68 -84.23
C ASP A 1101 1.30 -6.41 -84.84
N GLU A 1102 1.59 -7.02 -86.00
CA GLU A 1102 2.92 -7.01 -86.64
C GLU A 1102 3.50 -5.60 -86.87
N LYS A 1103 2.64 -4.58 -87.03
CA LYS A 1103 3.03 -3.17 -87.21
C LYS A 1103 3.50 -2.48 -85.92
N GLN A 1104 3.16 -3.04 -84.75
CA GLN A 1104 3.44 -2.46 -83.44
C GLN A 1104 4.39 -3.31 -82.57
N ALA A 1105 4.86 -4.44 -83.09
CA ALA A 1105 5.74 -5.41 -82.43
C ALA A 1105 7.22 -4.95 -82.35
N TRP A 1106 7.47 -3.88 -81.61
CA TRP A 1106 8.81 -3.34 -81.32
C TRP A 1106 8.92 -2.79 -79.90
N ILE A 1107 10.09 -2.94 -79.27
CA ILE A 1107 10.40 -2.52 -77.89
C ILE A 1107 11.52 -1.48 -77.92
N THR A 1108 11.50 -0.51 -77.01
CA THR A 1108 12.61 0.46 -76.82
C THR A 1108 13.41 0.13 -75.58
N THR A 1109 14.72 -0.06 -75.71
CA THR A 1109 15.65 -0.28 -74.59
C THR A 1109 16.63 0.87 -74.44
N GLU A 1110 16.91 1.30 -73.22
CA GLU A 1110 18.03 2.20 -72.90
C GLU A 1110 19.30 1.36 -72.74
N ALA A 1111 20.40 1.75 -73.38
CA ALA A 1111 21.66 1.01 -73.29
C ALA A 1111 22.35 1.27 -71.93
N SER A 1112 22.64 0.22 -71.17
CA SER A 1112 23.50 0.28 -69.98
C SER A 1112 24.92 0.66 -70.39
N SER A 1113 25.46 1.72 -69.79
CA SER A 1113 26.82 2.21 -70.03
C SER A 1113 27.81 1.52 -69.08
N ASP A 1114 28.32 0.36 -69.48
CA ASP A 1114 29.49 -0.28 -68.84
C ASP A 1114 30.69 -0.25 -69.81
N GLY A 1115 31.85 0.25 -69.33
CA GLY A 1115 33.20 0.16 -69.94
C GLY A 1115 33.74 1.42 -70.65
N GLU A 1116 34.10 2.49 -69.93
CA GLU A 1116 35.48 2.93 -69.58
C GLU A 1116 36.27 3.77 -70.62
N THR A 1117 36.48 5.08 -70.32
CA THR A 1117 37.81 5.72 -70.29
C THR A 1117 37.77 7.13 -69.64
N ASN A 1118 38.71 7.30 -68.71
CA ASN A 1118 39.14 8.43 -67.88
C ASN A 1118 38.81 9.90 -68.26
N GLY A 1119 38.45 10.67 -67.20
CA GLY A 1119 38.99 12.03 -67.00
C GLY A 1119 38.01 13.22 -66.95
N ALA A 1120 37.49 13.50 -65.75
CA ALA A 1120 37.09 14.83 -65.25
C ALA A 1120 36.08 15.70 -66.04
N SER A 1121 34.79 15.60 -65.70
CA SER A 1121 33.93 16.72 -65.24
C SER A 1121 32.47 16.21 -65.12
N ARG A 1122 31.93 16.22 -63.91
CA ARG A 1122 30.51 15.93 -63.66
C ARG A 1122 29.66 17.12 -64.11
N SER A 1123 28.97 16.95 -65.24
CA SER A 1123 27.78 17.74 -65.62
C SER A 1123 26.64 16.76 -65.93
N PHE A 1124 25.63 16.73 -65.05
CA PHE A 1124 24.31 16.11 -65.26
C PHE A 1124 23.66 16.75 -66.51
N GLY A 1125 22.97 16.10 -67.45
CA GLY A 1125 22.35 14.78 -67.58
C GLY A 1125 21.60 14.76 -68.93
N GLY A 1126 22.12 14.05 -69.93
CA GLY A 1126 21.50 13.89 -71.27
C GLY A 1126 20.90 12.49 -71.45
N PRO A 1127 19.84 12.31 -72.27
CA PRO A 1127 19.16 11.02 -72.40
C PRO A 1127 20.04 10.00 -73.13
N GLY A 1128 20.18 8.79 -72.58
CA GLY A 1128 20.86 7.67 -73.25
C GLY A 1128 20.21 7.33 -74.62
N LYS A 1129 21.00 6.87 -75.59
CA LYS A 1129 20.51 6.48 -76.93
C LYS A 1129 19.54 5.31 -76.82
N ARG A 1130 18.25 5.53 -77.12
CA ARG A 1130 17.21 4.49 -77.15
C ARG A 1130 17.38 3.59 -78.40
N LYS A 1131 17.56 2.28 -78.23
CA LYS A 1131 17.61 1.28 -79.31
C LYS A 1131 16.24 0.63 -79.48
N VAL A 1132 15.77 0.49 -80.72
CA VAL A 1132 14.53 -0.24 -81.05
C VAL A 1132 14.88 -1.69 -81.34
N VAL A 1133 14.21 -2.62 -80.66
CA VAL A 1133 14.38 -4.07 -80.79
C VAL A 1133 13.12 -4.66 -81.42
N THR A 1134 13.26 -5.37 -82.54
CA THR A 1134 12.15 -6.04 -83.25
C THR A 1134 12.08 -7.54 -82.93
N LEU A 1135 10.96 -8.19 -83.28
CA LEU A 1135 10.78 -9.63 -83.09
C LEU A 1135 11.83 -10.48 -83.84
N ALA A 1136 12.33 -10.00 -84.98
CA ALA A 1136 13.43 -10.65 -85.69
C ALA A 1136 14.75 -10.59 -84.88
N ASP A 1137 15.02 -9.45 -84.22
CA ASP A 1137 16.21 -9.27 -83.39
C ASP A 1137 16.18 -10.16 -82.14
N ILE A 1138 15.01 -10.34 -81.53
CA ILE A 1138 14.83 -11.20 -80.34
C ILE A 1138 14.97 -12.68 -80.70
N ARG A 1139 14.40 -13.12 -81.83
CA ARG A 1139 14.59 -14.49 -82.32
C ARG A 1139 16.06 -14.79 -82.61
N ARG A 1140 16.79 -13.81 -83.15
CA ARG A 1140 18.24 -13.91 -83.34
C ARG A 1140 18.98 -14.02 -82.00
N GLN A 1141 18.68 -13.15 -81.04
CA GLN A 1141 19.29 -13.20 -79.70
C GLN A 1141 18.99 -14.49 -78.93
N TYR A 1142 17.81 -15.10 -79.15
CA TYR A 1142 17.47 -16.40 -78.59
C TYR A 1142 18.29 -17.53 -79.23
N GLN A 1143 18.46 -17.50 -80.56
CA GLN A 1143 19.32 -18.44 -81.26
C GLN A 1143 20.79 -18.30 -80.82
N ASP A 1144 21.28 -17.07 -80.70
CA ASP A 1144 22.64 -16.79 -80.22
C ASP A 1144 22.86 -17.33 -78.78
N GLU A 1145 21.83 -17.30 -77.91
CA GLU A 1145 21.92 -17.89 -76.56
C GLU A 1145 21.88 -19.41 -76.57
N LEU A 1146 21.03 -20.02 -77.43
CA LEU A 1146 21.02 -21.48 -77.60
C LEU A 1146 22.37 -21.98 -78.13
N ASP A 1147 22.94 -21.27 -79.10
CA ASP A 1147 24.26 -21.57 -79.65
C ASP A 1147 25.34 -21.42 -78.55
N ARG A 1148 25.25 -20.39 -77.69
CA ARG A 1148 26.15 -20.20 -76.54
C ARG A 1148 26.04 -21.34 -75.51
N ILE A 1149 24.84 -21.74 -75.09
CA ILE A 1149 24.63 -22.84 -74.12
C ILE A 1149 25.08 -24.18 -74.73
N SER A 1150 24.85 -24.39 -76.02
CA SER A 1150 25.37 -25.57 -76.74
C SER A 1150 26.90 -25.60 -76.80
N ALA A 1151 27.56 -24.43 -76.88
CA ALA A 1151 29.02 -24.32 -76.83
C ALA A 1151 29.58 -24.55 -75.41
N ILE A 1152 28.90 -24.07 -74.38
CA ILE A 1152 29.28 -24.29 -72.96
C ILE A 1152 29.13 -25.77 -72.57
N SER A 1153 28.02 -26.41 -72.95
CA SER A 1153 27.81 -27.87 -72.71
C SER A 1153 28.70 -28.76 -73.60
N GLY A 1154 29.20 -28.21 -74.71
CA GLY A 1154 30.18 -28.83 -75.61
C GLY A 1154 31.65 -28.54 -75.29
N ASP A 1155 31.96 -27.88 -74.15
CA ASP A 1155 33.32 -27.54 -73.66
C ASP A 1155 34.17 -26.65 -74.60
N GLN A 1156 33.53 -25.87 -75.49
CA GLN A 1156 34.21 -24.99 -76.46
C GLN A 1156 34.12 -23.52 -76.03
N TRP A 1157 35.14 -23.01 -75.34
CA TRP A 1157 35.25 -21.59 -74.96
C TRP A 1157 35.72 -20.71 -76.14
N PRO A 1158 35.05 -19.59 -76.48
CA PRO A 1158 35.57 -18.62 -77.43
C PRO A 1158 36.62 -17.71 -76.76
N LEU A 1159 37.84 -17.72 -77.27
CA LEU A 1159 38.96 -16.87 -76.86
C LEU A 1159 38.68 -15.38 -77.15
N VAL A 1160 38.82 -14.55 -76.11
CA VAL A 1160 39.07 -13.10 -76.26
C VAL A 1160 40.48 -12.92 -76.87
N PRO A 1161 40.70 -12.04 -77.86
CA PRO A 1161 42.06 -11.72 -78.31
C PRO A 1161 42.74 -10.81 -77.27
N ALA A 1162 43.84 -11.30 -76.71
CA ALA A 1162 44.70 -10.59 -75.78
C ALA A 1162 45.60 -9.58 -76.50
N ASP A 1163 45.68 -8.35 -75.99
CA ASP A 1163 46.91 -7.56 -76.05
C ASP A 1163 47.51 -7.56 -74.64
N GLY A 1164 48.70 -8.14 -74.53
CA GLY A 1164 49.39 -8.38 -73.27
C GLY A 1164 50.31 -7.24 -72.85
N GLU A 1165 50.53 -7.12 -71.55
CA GLU A 1165 51.87 -6.97 -70.97
C GLU A 1165 51.86 -7.40 -69.50
N GLU A 1166 52.97 -8.00 -69.09
CA GLU A 1166 53.11 -8.98 -68.01
C GLU A 1166 53.00 -8.39 -66.59
N MET A 1167 52.55 -9.27 -65.69
CA MET A 1167 52.79 -9.22 -64.25
C MET A 1167 54.29 -9.20 -63.94
N ASP A 1168 54.71 -8.25 -63.12
CA ASP A 1168 55.73 -8.53 -62.11
C ASP A 1168 55.01 -8.93 -60.81
N LEU A 1169 55.04 -10.23 -60.53
CA LEU A 1169 54.89 -10.79 -59.19
C LEU A 1169 56.26 -10.73 -58.51
N GLU A 1170 56.33 -10.21 -57.28
CA GLU A 1170 57.07 -10.89 -56.20
C GLU A 1170 56.71 -10.31 -54.82
N ALA A 1171 56.28 -11.23 -53.95
CA ALA A 1171 55.97 -11.15 -52.51
C ALA A 1171 54.69 -10.45 -52.05
#